data_AF-A0A942ANZ1-F1
#
_entry.id   AF-A0A942ANZ1-F1
#
_cell.length_a   1.000
_cell.length_b   1.000
_cell.length_c   1.000
_cell.angle_alpha   90.00
_cell.angle_beta   90.00
_cell.angle_gamma   90.00
#
_symmetry.space_group_name_H-M   'P 1'
#
loop_
_entity.id
_entity.type
_entity.pdbx_description
1 polymer ?
#
loop_
_entity_poly.entity_id
_entity_poly.type
_entity_poly.pdbx_seq_one_letter_code
_entity_poly.pdbx_strand_id
1 'polypeptide(L)'
;MKNIKRNLLICLLVVFCSVALAGCNNKVKDELAAANDKIAELEKQLEEANANKDSIAKQLADAQTALKAAEDNEAAAKNELDALKDKYMDTLEKVCKKELVFTNLDELFGEADATDVYTAETGTTYNLNVALVYTYTPEGADEPTFTSEEFELNKDDVVLDYIWEDTFDYNSGLTINGNSVRPTLKGLYAVSAVFAEDVTDEDGNVDGSYSAAAVAQGQLYGVLFEINVVEGVNVGVGDDFNSVVELETTETAQLNVSDGFTATAYVSSDDNIATVSATGLITAVAKGTATITVTVKANDSDDTRTKLVSITVFEHRDSSTLAGGEEGATYNFKYAPLETQTKILAYMERALINAGASIPIFNNSGLVIYTERVNFIADEYVPLMGYGPTAVAPSTGTGAGTASDPAYRMWTSADPATLNHLNYADSVESDFLNLTAGQLMSFEWKLDDNGKGIGWEVKPEMLSVLPYPVDENGDAVTDFSGLNEYTTWKFDLRHDLKWENGDKMDANDFIYTYKLVLDPELNMKRANYFYGGSTPIQGAKAYFDGNAEWDTVGIKQVDDYSFTITFALGLKLWDVEYGLAGFLHTPVHRATWEASLNADGTPRYGTSKDTYMASGAYKISYWEKGKEYRFTKNENYFVWNDAAENVEVRRNGYENYSYTIVKDSNAALELFKNGQLDVTSVPASAYDEYKNWPSQKFSPGATSFRLTLNKFTQAELDAKFGSGSWEAKPILQEDDFTWALYFGMDRLGVQEITKTSTAWASYFTNAYFMVTPTEDGVDSTTYRESEWGQKVYEGLTDLDYDLLYDELGYAPSLATSFYISALDSMVEKGVFDPSKPYKVDIEIAAFDGASNEAIFSYIAQNYNTLFNNAEVKAKYPNVTFEAKYAPQPGMDVYYVKQMTGQFDLGLAGISGGEMEPAGFMECFCDDNRSGLFLSLGFDSHNANILINLDLDGDGELDGEKYWSFDALYSALMGDVFVKNGMEAEEPAE
;
A
#
# COMPACT_ATOMS: atom_id res chain seq x y z
N MET A 1 -36.56 29.72 -5.13
CA MET A 1 -37.82 30.31 -5.68
C MET A 1 -38.99 29.90 -4.79
N LYS A 2 -40.09 30.62 -4.52
CA LYS A 2 -40.59 31.98 -4.83
C LYS A 2 -40.54 32.46 -6.29
N ASN A 3 -41.72 32.86 -6.82
CA ASN A 3 -42.12 32.84 -8.25
C ASN A 3 -42.16 31.39 -8.76
N ILE A 4 -43.22 30.88 -9.38
CA ILE A 4 -44.34 31.47 -10.14
C ILE A 4 -45.64 30.84 -9.61
N LYS A 5 -46.54 31.52 -8.88
CA LYS A 5 -47.48 32.59 -9.30
C LYS A 5 -48.42 32.15 -10.44
N ARG A 6 -49.73 32.00 -10.14
CA ARG A 6 -50.86 32.05 -11.12
C ARG A 6 -50.86 30.93 -12.19
N ASN A 7 -51.98 30.38 -12.64
CA ASN A 7 -53.38 30.79 -12.50
C ASN A 7 -54.29 29.65 -13.04
N LEU A 8 -55.43 29.44 -12.39
CA LEU A 8 -56.74 29.71 -13.01
C LEU A 8 -56.99 29.10 -14.41
N LEU A 9 -57.11 27.79 -14.47
CA LEU A 9 -58.00 26.98 -15.34
C LEU A 9 -57.88 25.54 -14.80
N ILE A 10 -58.91 24.77 -14.49
CA ILE A 10 -60.31 24.74 -14.94
C ILE A 10 -61.15 24.56 -13.64
N CYS A 11 -61.77 25.57 -13.03
CA CYS A 11 -62.95 26.30 -13.50
C CYS A 11 -63.71 25.67 -14.67
N LEU A 12 -64.92 25.16 -14.37
CA LEU A 12 -65.91 24.54 -15.26
C LEU A 12 -65.59 23.12 -15.74
N LEU A 13 -66.07 22.14 -14.97
CA LEU A 13 -67.05 21.10 -15.34
C LEU A 13 -67.29 20.28 -14.04
N VAL A 14 -68.47 20.22 -13.42
CA VAL A 14 -69.83 20.57 -13.85
C VAL A 14 -70.60 21.18 -12.67
N VAL A 15 -71.12 22.41 -12.84
CA VAL A 15 -72.31 22.86 -12.07
C VAL A 15 -73.53 22.21 -12.72
N PHE A 16 -74.50 21.74 -11.91
CA PHE A 16 -75.77 21.07 -12.28
C PHE A 16 -75.72 19.55 -12.54
N CYS A 17 -75.93 18.77 -11.47
CA CYS A 17 -77.24 18.19 -11.15
C CYS A 17 -77.33 18.12 -9.60
N SER A 18 -77.97 19.05 -8.89
CA SER A 18 -79.41 19.34 -8.83
C SER A 18 -80.29 18.15 -8.39
N VAL A 19 -81.17 18.44 -7.42
CA VAL A 19 -82.37 17.67 -7.01
C VAL A 19 -82.16 16.48 -6.04
N ALA A 20 -82.90 16.59 -4.92
CA ALA A 20 -83.52 15.53 -4.12
C ALA A 20 -82.70 14.63 -3.16
N LEU A 21 -83.19 14.63 -1.91
CA LEU A 21 -83.55 13.46 -1.06
C LEU A 21 -82.52 12.33 -0.84
N ALA A 22 -82.10 12.23 0.42
CA ALA A 22 -82.28 11.06 1.29
C ALA A 22 -82.09 9.65 0.69
N GLY A 23 -80.99 9.00 1.08
CA GLY A 23 -80.86 7.54 1.04
C GLY A 23 -79.42 7.08 0.87
N CYS A 24 -78.90 6.35 1.86
CA CYS A 24 -77.53 5.80 1.92
C CYS A 24 -76.40 6.86 2.03
N ASN A 25 -75.30 6.62 2.75
CA ASN A 25 -74.97 5.47 3.60
C ASN A 25 -74.17 5.96 4.83
N ASN A 26 -74.61 5.64 6.05
CA ASN A 26 -73.94 6.12 7.28
C ASN A 26 -72.46 5.70 7.33
N LYS A 27 -72.13 4.54 6.74
CA LYS A 27 -70.78 4.00 6.61
C LYS A 27 -69.74 5.03 6.12
N VAL A 28 -70.09 5.89 5.15
CA VAL A 28 -69.17 6.92 4.63
C VAL A 28 -68.97 8.07 5.64
N LYS A 29 -69.98 8.39 6.46
CA LYS A 29 -69.82 9.34 7.57
C LYS A 29 -69.02 8.73 8.71
N ASP A 30 -69.21 7.45 8.99
CA ASP A 30 -68.50 6.74 10.06
C ASP A 30 -67.02 6.52 9.69
N GLU A 31 -66.73 6.19 8.42
CA GLU A 31 -65.37 6.11 7.87
C GLU A 31 -64.70 7.50 7.80
N LEU A 32 -65.44 8.56 7.43
CA LEU A 32 -64.92 9.93 7.46
C LEU A 32 -64.67 10.44 8.90
N ALA A 33 -65.51 10.04 9.87
CA ALA A 33 -65.30 10.33 11.28
C ALA A 33 -64.04 9.62 11.81
N ALA A 34 -63.91 8.31 11.55
CA ALA A 34 -62.72 7.55 11.94
C ALA A 34 -61.43 8.07 11.27
N ALA A 35 -61.51 8.53 10.01
CA ALA A 35 -60.39 9.18 9.33
C ALA A 35 -60.03 10.52 9.98
N ASN A 36 -61.01 11.35 10.34
CA ASN A 36 -60.78 12.62 11.04
C ASN A 36 -60.21 12.39 12.45
N ASP A 37 -60.71 11.39 13.19
CA ASP A 37 -60.17 11.02 14.51
C ASP A 37 -58.72 10.52 14.40
N LYS A 38 -58.39 9.75 13.35
CA LYS A 38 -57.03 9.29 13.09
C LYS A 38 -56.09 10.41 12.62
N ILE A 39 -56.61 11.39 11.86
CA ILE A 39 -55.89 12.62 11.51
C ILE A 39 -55.60 13.43 12.78
N ALA A 40 -56.59 13.64 13.65
CA ALA A 40 -56.39 14.38 14.90
C ALA A 40 -55.37 13.71 15.84
N GLU A 41 -55.35 12.38 15.89
CA GLU A 41 -54.32 11.61 16.63
C GLU A 41 -52.92 11.78 16.00
N LEU A 42 -52.81 11.75 14.67
CA LEU A 42 -51.53 11.97 13.96
C LEU A 42 -51.06 13.43 14.06
N GLU A 43 -51.96 14.40 14.02
CA GLU A 43 -51.68 15.82 14.25
C GLU A 43 -51.16 16.04 15.68
N LYS A 44 -51.77 15.38 16.68
CA LYS A 44 -51.30 15.42 18.07
C LYS A 44 -49.93 14.75 18.25
N GLN A 45 -49.70 13.59 17.64
CA GLN A 45 -48.39 12.92 17.65
C GLN A 45 -47.33 13.78 16.95
N LEU A 46 -47.70 14.51 15.89
CA LEU A 46 -46.83 15.45 15.20
C LEU A 46 -46.56 16.73 16.02
N GLU A 47 -47.55 17.25 16.77
CA GLU A 47 -47.32 18.33 17.75
C GLU A 47 -46.39 17.87 18.89
N GLU A 48 -46.58 16.67 19.44
CA GLU A 48 -45.70 16.11 20.48
C GLU A 48 -44.28 15.82 19.95
N ALA A 49 -44.15 15.31 18.72
CA ALA A 49 -42.86 15.10 18.07
C ALA A 49 -42.15 16.42 17.74
N ASN A 50 -42.87 17.45 17.28
CA ASN A 50 -42.30 18.78 17.05
C ASN A 50 -41.94 19.48 18.36
N ALA A 51 -42.74 19.36 19.42
CA ALA A 51 -42.40 19.87 20.75
C ALA A 51 -41.15 19.20 21.32
N ASN A 52 -40.99 17.88 21.13
CA ASN A 52 -39.76 17.17 21.47
C ASN A 52 -38.58 17.61 20.60
N LYS A 53 -38.76 17.79 19.29
CA LYS A 53 -37.73 18.30 18.38
C LYS A 53 -37.26 19.71 18.77
N ASP A 54 -38.20 20.61 19.09
CA ASP A 54 -37.89 21.96 19.55
C ASP A 54 -37.24 21.95 20.93
N SER A 55 -37.63 21.01 21.81
CA SER A 55 -36.96 20.79 23.11
C SER A 55 -35.54 20.26 22.95
N ILE A 56 -35.29 19.32 22.04
CA ILE A 56 -33.96 18.77 21.75
C ILE A 56 -33.09 19.82 21.05
N ALA A 57 -33.62 20.55 20.07
CA ALA A 57 -32.93 21.66 19.42
C ALA A 57 -32.58 22.77 20.40
N LYS A 58 -33.47 23.05 21.37
CA LYS A 58 -33.18 23.97 22.47
C LYS A 58 -32.13 23.41 23.43
N GLN A 59 -32.21 22.15 23.84
CA GLN A 59 -31.19 21.53 24.69
C GLN A 59 -29.82 21.50 24.00
N LEU A 60 -29.77 21.28 22.69
CA LEU A 60 -28.56 21.36 21.88
C LEU A 60 -28.04 22.80 21.81
N ALA A 61 -28.90 23.80 21.59
CA ALA A 61 -28.49 25.20 21.59
C ALA A 61 -28.05 25.70 22.98
N ASP A 62 -28.73 25.28 24.05
CA ASP A 62 -28.36 25.58 25.44
C ASP A 62 -27.02 24.88 25.80
N ALA A 63 -26.80 23.64 25.33
CA ALA A 63 -25.54 22.91 25.51
C ALA A 63 -24.38 23.50 24.68
N GLN A 64 -24.63 23.91 23.44
CA GLN A 64 -23.65 24.63 22.60
C GLN A 64 -23.33 26.01 23.20
N THR A 65 -24.30 26.70 23.79
CA THR A 65 -24.07 27.97 24.51
C THR A 65 -23.28 27.73 25.80
N ALA A 66 -23.55 26.65 26.53
CA ALA A 66 -22.80 26.27 27.72
C ALA A 66 -21.38 25.81 27.39
N LEU A 67 -21.17 25.08 26.29
CA LEU A 67 -19.87 24.70 25.77
C LEU A 67 -19.08 25.93 25.31
N LYS A 68 -19.69 26.82 24.52
CA LYS A 68 -19.07 28.09 24.11
C LYS A 68 -18.67 28.93 25.32
N ALA A 69 -19.53 29.00 26.35
CA ALA A 69 -19.21 29.67 27.61
C ALA A 69 -18.14 28.94 28.43
N ALA A 70 -18.02 27.61 28.33
CA ALA A 70 -16.95 26.84 28.95
C ALA A 70 -15.61 27.09 28.23
N GLU A 71 -15.59 27.04 26.89
CA GLU A 71 -14.45 27.42 26.05
C GLU A 71 -14.03 28.88 26.27
N ASP A 72 -14.98 29.82 26.38
CA ASP A 72 -14.69 31.23 26.62
C ASP A 72 -14.18 31.46 28.05
N ASN A 73 -14.66 30.69 29.04
CA ASN A 73 -14.12 30.68 30.40
C ASN A 73 -12.75 30.00 30.48
N GLU A 74 -12.50 28.95 29.69
CA GLU A 74 -11.21 28.28 29.57
C GLU A 74 -10.19 29.23 28.92
N ALA A 75 -10.56 29.89 27.82
CA ALA A 75 -9.75 30.92 27.20
C ALA A 75 -9.51 32.12 28.13
N ALA A 76 -10.50 32.54 28.92
CA ALA A 76 -10.33 33.58 29.94
C ALA A 76 -9.41 33.12 31.09
N ALA A 77 -9.56 31.89 31.57
CA ALA A 77 -8.71 31.31 32.62
C ALA A 77 -7.27 31.07 32.12
N LYS A 78 -7.10 30.69 30.85
CA LYS A 78 -5.81 30.56 30.18
C LYS A 78 -5.17 31.93 30.01
N ASN A 79 -5.90 32.94 29.54
CA ASN A 79 -5.42 34.32 29.48
C ASN A 79 -5.10 34.91 30.86
N GLU A 80 -5.85 34.59 31.93
CA GLU A 80 -5.49 34.97 33.30
C GLU A 80 -4.25 34.22 33.80
N LEU A 81 -4.13 32.91 33.50
CA LEU A 81 -2.97 32.10 33.84
C LEU A 81 -1.71 32.58 33.13
N ASP A 82 -1.81 32.90 31.84
CA ASP A 82 -0.70 33.39 31.04
C ASP A 82 -0.34 34.83 31.44
N ALA A 83 -1.31 35.72 31.71
CA ALA A 83 -1.03 37.03 32.31
C ALA A 83 -0.47 36.94 33.75
N LEU A 84 -0.78 35.86 34.50
CA LEU A 84 -0.16 35.54 35.78
C LEU A 84 1.27 35.03 35.60
N LYS A 85 1.53 34.14 34.63
CA LYS A 85 2.87 33.68 34.26
C LYS A 85 3.71 34.87 33.83
N ASP A 86 3.28 35.66 32.85
CA ASP A 86 3.98 36.87 32.38
C ASP A 86 4.34 37.77 33.55
N LYS A 87 3.40 38.04 34.46
CA LYS A 87 3.63 38.87 35.64
C LYS A 87 4.63 38.26 36.63
N TYR A 88 4.60 36.94 36.83
CA TYR A 88 5.54 36.25 37.72
C TYR A 88 6.93 36.08 37.07
N MET A 89 7.00 35.85 35.76
CA MET A 89 8.24 35.78 34.96
C MET A 89 8.90 37.17 34.88
N ASP A 90 8.15 38.22 34.50
CA ASP A 90 8.61 39.63 34.51
C ASP A 90 9.03 40.12 35.91
N THR A 91 8.60 39.42 36.97
CA THR A 91 9.12 39.61 38.34
C THR A 91 10.39 38.79 38.59
N LEU A 92 10.43 37.50 38.22
CA LEU A 92 11.58 36.60 38.38
C LEU A 92 12.81 37.11 37.63
N GLU A 93 12.65 37.52 36.37
CA GLU A 93 13.71 38.07 35.50
C GLU A 93 14.34 39.37 36.03
N LYS A 94 13.63 40.12 36.88
CA LYS A 94 14.16 41.36 37.47
C LYS A 94 14.94 41.17 38.77
N VAL A 95 14.94 39.96 39.35
CA VAL A 95 15.64 39.69 40.62
C VAL A 95 16.53 38.45 40.60
N CYS A 96 16.29 37.48 39.72
CA CYS A 96 17.08 36.25 39.64
C CYS A 96 18.11 36.33 38.51
N LYS A 97 19.28 35.73 38.72
CA LYS A 97 20.26 35.45 37.66
C LYS A 97 19.78 34.21 36.89
N LYS A 98 19.81 34.28 35.56
CA LYS A 98 19.45 33.20 34.63
C LYS A 98 20.75 32.57 34.12
N GLU A 99 20.93 31.27 34.33
CA GLU A 99 22.13 30.52 33.95
C GLU A 99 21.73 29.24 33.20
N LEU A 100 22.51 28.87 32.19
CA LEU A 100 22.43 27.56 31.53
C LEU A 100 23.38 26.62 32.25
N VAL A 101 22.98 25.37 32.41
CA VAL A 101 23.81 24.29 32.94
C VAL A 101 23.68 23.06 32.05
N PHE A 102 24.76 22.28 31.96
CA PHE A 102 24.65 20.92 31.42
C PHE A 102 24.30 19.97 32.55
N THR A 103 23.36 19.06 32.30
CA THR A 103 22.88 18.11 33.33
C THR A 103 23.54 16.73 33.23
N ASN A 104 24.32 16.47 32.18
CA ASN A 104 24.91 15.15 31.91
C ASN A 104 26.39 15.12 31.49
N LEU A 105 27.19 16.19 31.71
CA LEU A 105 28.62 16.17 31.33
C LEU A 105 29.42 15.06 32.02
N ASP A 106 29.28 14.92 33.34
CA ASP A 106 30.00 13.87 34.11
C ASP A 106 29.55 12.45 33.71
N GLU A 107 28.31 12.28 33.25
CA GLU A 107 27.79 10.99 32.76
C GLU A 107 28.34 10.64 31.38
N LEU A 108 28.53 11.63 30.51
CA LEU A 108 29.02 11.47 29.14
C LEU A 108 30.55 11.35 29.05
N PHE A 109 31.29 12.10 29.87
CA PHE A 109 32.75 12.27 29.78
C PHE A 109 33.52 11.79 31.02
N GLY A 110 32.81 11.39 32.09
CA GLY A 110 33.39 11.15 33.41
C GLY A 110 33.65 12.46 34.18
N GLU A 111 34.00 12.34 35.47
CA GLU A 111 34.41 13.50 36.29
C GLU A 111 35.54 14.28 35.60
N ALA A 112 35.37 15.61 35.48
CA ALA A 112 36.40 16.49 34.96
C ALA A 112 37.71 16.39 35.78
N ASP A 113 38.84 16.69 35.14
CA ASP A 113 40.12 16.69 35.82
C ASP A 113 40.25 17.83 36.86
N ALA A 114 41.35 17.87 37.62
CA ALA A 114 41.57 18.89 38.66
C ALA A 114 41.75 20.34 38.12
N THR A 115 41.52 20.55 36.83
CA THR A 115 41.46 21.84 36.13
C THR A 115 40.14 22.07 35.39
N ASP A 116 39.08 21.29 35.70
CA ASP A 116 37.75 21.32 35.08
C ASP A 116 37.76 21.01 33.56
N VAL A 117 38.72 20.17 33.11
CA VAL A 117 38.83 19.70 31.73
C VAL A 117 38.26 18.28 31.60
N TYR A 118 37.31 18.09 30.69
CA TYR A 118 36.71 16.79 30.35
C TYR A 118 37.55 16.07 29.28
N THR A 119 37.41 14.74 29.17
CA THR A 119 38.07 13.96 28.10
C THR A 119 37.03 13.26 27.23
N ALA A 120 37.16 13.40 25.90
CA ALA A 120 36.25 12.80 24.92
C ALA A 120 37.01 11.97 23.87
N GLU A 121 36.35 10.96 23.32
CA GLU A 121 36.91 10.09 22.29
C GLU A 121 36.60 10.61 20.88
N THR A 122 37.61 10.68 20.01
CA THR A 122 37.44 11.04 18.59
C THR A 122 36.43 10.12 17.93
N GLY A 123 35.42 10.72 17.29
CA GLY A 123 34.46 9.98 16.48
C GLY A 123 33.22 9.48 17.23
N THR A 124 33.21 9.54 18.56
CA THR A 124 32.01 9.26 19.37
C THR A 124 31.08 10.48 19.36
N THR A 125 29.77 10.24 19.19
CA THR A 125 28.72 11.28 19.29
C THR A 125 28.20 11.33 20.72
N TYR A 126 28.12 12.51 21.31
CA TYR A 126 27.67 12.75 22.67
C TYR A 126 26.40 13.61 22.67
N ASN A 127 25.35 13.20 23.38
CA ASN A 127 24.07 13.92 23.42
C ASN A 127 24.00 14.79 24.66
N LEU A 128 24.24 16.10 24.51
CA LEU A 128 24.29 17.04 25.63
C LEU A 128 22.90 17.44 26.09
N ASN A 129 22.60 17.26 27.38
CA ASN A 129 21.38 17.77 27.99
C ASN A 129 21.66 19.14 28.61
N VAL A 130 20.87 20.14 28.22
CA VAL A 130 21.01 21.53 28.66
C VAL A 130 19.73 21.94 29.39
N ALA A 131 19.88 22.46 30.61
CA ALA A 131 18.79 22.98 31.41
C ALA A 131 19.01 24.45 31.78
N LEU A 132 17.91 25.13 32.08
CA LEU A 132 17.91 26.50 32.57
C LEU A 132 17.69 26.52 34.08
N VAL A 133 18.53 27.27 34.80
CA VAL A 133 18.47 27.44 36.26
C VAL A 133 18.39 28.92 36.62
N TYR A 134 17.50 29.23 37.57
CA TYR A 134 17.33 30.58 38.12
C TYR A 134 17.87 30.64 39.55
N THR A 135 18.86 31.51 39.80
CA THR A 135 19.46 31.72 41.13
C THR A 135 19.13 33.09 41.70
N TYR A 136 18.69 33.14 42.97
CA TYR A 136 18.37 34.39 43.68
C TYR A 136 19.30 34.62 44.87
N THR A 137 20.16 35.64 44.74
CA THR A 137 21.10 36.09 45.78
C THR A 137 20.76 37.51 46.23
N PRO A 138 20.27 37.71 47.47
CA PRO A 138 20.01 39.03 48.02
C PRO A 138 21.28 39.88 48.15
N GLU A 139 21.14 41.19 47.98
CA GLU A 139 22.26 42.14 48.03
C GLU A 139 23.00 42.08 49.38
N GLY A 140 24.25 41.59 49.35
CA GLY A 140 25.11 41.43 50.54
C GLY A 140 25.16 40.03 51.16
N ALA A 141 24.63 38.99 50.50
CA ALA A 141 24.85 37.58 50.84
C ALA A 141 26.01 36.97 50.02
N ASP A 142 26.77 36.06 50.63
CA ASP A 142 27.91 35.38 50.00
C ASP A 142 27.50 34.15 49.14
N GLU A 143 26.29 33.61 49.33
CA GLU A 143 25.75 32.44 48.60
C GLU A 143 24.26 32.62 48.25
N PRO A 144 23.75 31.96 47.17
CA PRO A 144 22.35 32.07 46.75
C PRO A 144 21.38 31.52 47.79
N THR A 145 20.22 32.17 47.93
CA THR A 145 19.18 31.80 48.90
C THR A 145 18.03 30.98 48.29
N PHE A 146 17.97 30.91 46.97
CA PHE A 146 17.06 30.06 46.21
C PHE A 146 17.70 29.74 44.86
N THR A 147 17.53 28.49 44.43
CA THR A 147 17.90 27.95 43.11
C THR A 147 16.69 27.17 42.62
N SER A 148 16.27 27.36 41.38
CA SER A 148 15.16 26.58 40.80
C SER A 148 15.56 25.12 40.54
N GLU A 149 14.56 24.27 40.32
CA GLU A 149 14.78 23.00 39.63
C GLU A 149 15.25 23.27 38.18
N GLU A 150 15.85 22.25 37.56
CA GLU A 150 16.35 22.28 36.18
C GLU A 150 15.17 22.24 35.20
N PHE A 151 15.05 23.27 34.35
CA PHE A 151 14.07 23.29 33.27
C PHE A 151 14.71 22.85 31.96
N GLU A 152 14.32 21.69 31.44
CA GLU A 152 14.71 21.22 30.10
C GLU A 152 14.18 22.18 29.02
N LEU A 153 14.96 22.37 27.95
CA LEU A 153 14.65 23.25 26.83
C LEU A 153 14.21 22.41 25.61
N ASN A 154 13.21 22.88 24.84
CA ASN A 154 12.84 22.20 23.61
C ASN A 154 13.92 22.39 22.54
N LYS A 155 14.09 21.37 21.67
CA LYS A 155 15.03 21.40 20.54
C LYS A 155 14.82 22.56 19.55
N ASP A 156 13.61 23.12 19.50
CA ASP A 156 13.22 24.17 18.55
C ASP A 156 13.46 25.59 19.14
N ASP A 157 13.73 25.69 20.45
CA ASP A 157 13.96 26.94 21.19
C ASP A 157 15.45 27.31 21.31
N VAL A 158 16.37 26.44 20.85
CA VAL A 158 17.81 26.54 21.10
C VAL A 158 18.63 26.29 19.83
N VAL A 159 19.43 27.29 19.43
CA VAL A 159 20.53 27.11 18.46
C VAL A 159 21.86 27.02 19.20
N LEU A 160 22.61 25.93 19.00
CA LEU A 160 23.95 25.70 19.55
C LEU A 160 25.01 26.15 18.53
N ASP A 161 25.99 26.95 18.95
CA ASP A 161 27.09 27.47 18.12
C ASP A 161 28.46 27.24 18.78
N TYR A 162 29.52 27.13 17.98
CA TYR A 162 30.89 26.79 18.41
C TYR A 162 31.86 27.97 18.24
N ILE A 163 32.80 28.14 19.18
CA ILE A 163 33.80 29.22 19.12
C ILE A 163 35.17 28.69 19.54
N TRP A 164 36.22 29.07 18.81
CA TRP A 164 37.61 28.63 19.06
C TRP A 164 38.53 29.82 19.31
N GLU A 165 39.46 29.70 20.26
CA GLU A 165 40.49 30.71 20.51
C GLU A 165 41.81 30.35 19.76
N ASP A 166 42.12 31.19 18.76
CA ASP A 166 43.45 31.37 18.16
C ASP A 166 44.06 30.23 17.29
N THR A 167 43.55 30.05 16.06
CA THR A 167 44.37 30.14 14.82
C THR A 167 43.51 30.14 13.53
N PHE A 168 44.13 30.58 12.43
CA PHE A 168 43.51 31.13 11.21
C PHE A 168 42.83 30.15 10.21
N ASP A 169 42.27 29.01 10.65
CA ASP A 169 41.50 28.08 9.79
C ASP A 169 40.04 27.95 10.27
N TYR A 170 39.08 28.16 9.37
CA TYR A 170 37.64 28.01 9.64
C TYR A 170 37.16 26.57 9.38
N ASN A 171 36.29 26.07 10.27
CA ASN A 171 35.53 24.81 10.19
C ASN A 171 36.36 23.50 10.23
N SER A 172 36.35 22.79 11.37
CA SER A 172 36.53 21.31 11.45
C SER A 172 36.51 20.66 12.85
N GLY A 173 36.49 21.42 13.96
CA GLY A 173 36.72 20.90 15.32
C GLY A 173 35.52 20.34 16.12
N LEU A 174 34.30 20.55 15.64
CA LEU A 174 33.05 20.09 16.27
C LEU A 174 31.98 19.93 15.18
N THR A 175 31.16 18.89 15.24
CA THR A 175 29.90 18.82 14.47
C THR A 175 28.73 18.80 15.44
N ILE A 176 27.72 19.64 15.19
CA ILE A 176 26.51 19.75 16.01
C ILE A 176 25.29 19.42 15.15
N ASN A 177 24.37 18.60 15.66
CA ASN A 177 23.07 18.33 15.05
C ASN A 177 22.01 18.12 16.14
N GLY A 178 21.09 19.07 16.30
CA GLY A 178 20.26 19.18 17.50
C GLY A 178 21.14 19.24 18.76
N ASN A 179 20.81 18.45 19.77
CA ASN A 179 21.58 18.35 21.02
C ASN A 179 22.82 17.44 20.91
N SER A 180 23.10 16.87 19.74
CA SER A 180 24.21 15.93 19.53
C SER A 180 25.49 16.67 19.15
N VAL A 181 26.59 16.38 19.84
CA VAL A 181 27.90 17.02 19.66
C VAL A 181 28.99 15.97 19.43
N ARG A 182 29.82 16.19 18.41
CA ARG A 182 30.94 15.30 18.05
C ARG A 182 32.27 16.06 18.06
N PRO A 183 33.08 15.97 19.14
CA PRO A 183 34.37 16.64 19.24
C PRO A 183 35.44 15.91 18.42
N THR A 184 36.22 16.66 17.64
CA THR A 184 37.26 16.12 16.73
C THR A 184 38.64 16.71 16.97
N LEU A 185 38.77 17.77 17.78
CA LEU A 185 40.03 18.44 18.11
C LEU A 185 40.11 18.75 19.61
N LYS A 186 41.30 18.99 20.15
CA LYS A 186 41.43 19.52 21.51
C LYS A 186 41.08 21.02 21.53
N GLY A 187 40.32 21.47 22.52
CA GLY A 187 40.07 22.90 22.72
C GLY A 187 39.11 23.26 23.83
N LEU A 188 39.01 24.56 24.09
CA LEU A 188 37.92 25.16 24.87
C LEU A 188 36.68 25.22 23.98
N TYR A 189 35.57 24.67 24.47
CA TYR A 189 34.29 24.66 23.78
C TYR A 189 33.31 25.62 24.46
N ALA A 190 32.66 26.44 23.64
CA ALA A 190 31.52 27.24 24.05
C ALA A 190 30.25 26.59 23.51
N VAL A 191 29.20 26.59 24.32
CA VAL A 191 27.82 26.33 23.89
C VAL A 191 26.97 27.50 24.36
N SER A 192 26.51 28.31 23.41
CA SER A 192 25.48 29.32 23.66
C SER A 192 24.12 28.72 23.33
N ALA A 193 23.08 29.12 24.07
CA ALA A 193 21.70 28.97 23.62
C ALA A 193 21.14 30.36 23.36
N VAL A 194 20.62 30.59 22.16
CA VAL A 194 19.94 31.84 21.79
C VAL A 194 18.48 31.51 21.47
N PHE A 195 17.56 32.17 22.17
CA PHE A 195 16.11 32.00 21.97
C PHE A 195 15.73 32.61 20.62
N ALA A 196 14.90 31.91 19.83
CA ALA A 196 14.60 32.27 18.44
C ALA A 196 14.12 33.74 18.26
N GLU A 197 13.43 34.30 19.26
CA GLU A 197 12.93 35.67 19.28
C GLU A 197 14.01 36.77 19.39
N ASP A 198 15.22 36.43 19.85
CA ASP A 198 16.36 37.36 20.00
C ASP A 198 17.29 37.41 18.77
N VAL A 199 17.11 36.50 17.79
CA VAL A 199 18.10 36.23 16.72
C VAL A 199 17.62 36.45 15.29
N THR A 200 16.31 36.57 15.05
CA THR A 200 15.78 36.79 13.70
C THR A 200 15.76 38.27 13.31
N ASP A 201 16.24 38.60 12.11
CA ASP A 201 16.02 39.90 11.50
C ASP A 201 14.54 40.13 11.11
N GLU A 202 14.19 41.33 10.61
CA GLU A 202 12.80 41.66 10.20
C GLU A 202 12.28 40.77 9.05
N ASP A 203 13.15 40.00 8.38
CA ASP A 203 12.85 39.06 7.30
C ASP A 203 12.86 37.58 7.76
N GLY A 204 13.15 37.31 9.04
CA GLY A 204 13.10 35.97 9.65
C GLY A 204 14.40 35.14 9.57
N ASN A 205 15.55 35.75 9.24
CA ASN A 205 16.83 35.06 9.12
C ASN A 205 17.67 35.19 10.40
N VAL A 206 18.39 34.12 10.77
CA VAL A 206 19.27 34.06 11.95
C VAL A 206 20.67 34.61 11.62
N ASP A 207 21.12 35.66 12.30
CA ASP A 207 22.48 36.23 12.13
C ASP A 207 23.51 35.49 13.01
N GLY A 208 24.17 34.48 12.44
CA GLY A 208 25.16 33.64 13.12
C GLY A 208 26.56 34.25 13.23
N SER A 209 26.73 35.35 13.99
CA SER A 209 28.04 36.01 14.16
C SER A 209 28.37 36.46 15.60
N TYR A 210 28.48 35.50 16.52
CA TYR A 210 28.82 35.74 17.94
C TYR A 210 30.29 35.43 18.29
N SER A 211 30.76 35.88 19.46
CA SER A 211 32.18 35.72 19.87
C SER A 211 32.33 35.33 21.35
N ALA A 212 33.40 34.59 21.68
CA ALA A 212 33.68 34.14 23.04
C ALA A 212 33.84 35.32 24.03
N ALA A 213 34.32 36.47 23.52
CA ALA A 213 34.40 37.71 24.29
C ALA A 213 33.01 38.24 24.73
N ALA A 214 31.94 37.96 24.00
CA ALA A 214 30.57 38.36 24.36
C ALA A 214 30.00 37.46 25.48
N VAL A 215 30.21 36.14 25.39
CA VAL A 215 29.85 35.18 26.46
C VAL A 215 30.63 35.50 27.74
N ALA A 216 31.94 35.68 27.66
CA ALA A 216 32.79 36.04 28.79
C ALA A 216 32.51 37.44 29.39
N GLN A 217 31.82 38.32 28.65
CA GLN A 217 31.33 39.62 29.13
C GLN A 217 29.87 39.57 29.64
N GLY A 218 29.22 38.41 29.63
CA GLY A 218 27.83 38.24 30.06
C GLY A 218 26.81 38.88 29.12
N GLN A 219 27.13 38.98 27.82
CA GLN A 219 26.25 39.55 26.79
C GLN A 219 25.38 38.48 26.09
N LEU A 220 25.66 37.20 26.32
CA LEU A 220 24.94 36.05 25.79
C LEU A 220 24.80 34.99 26.89
N TYR A 221 23.75 34.17 26.84
CA TYR A 221 23.60 33.01 27.71
C TYR A 221 24.38 31.82 27.10
N GLY A 222 25.45 31.40 27.76
CA GLY A 222 26.26 30.27 27.30
C GLY A 222 27.19 29.71 28.36
N VAL A 223 27.61 28.47 28.15
CA VAL A 223 28.48 27.68 29.03
C VAL A 223 29.81 27.41 28.31
N LEU A 224 30.91 27.45 29.06
CA LEU A 224 32.26 27.13 28.59
C LEU A 224 32.75 25.86 29.30
N PHE A 225 33.31 24.92 28.55
CA PHE A 225 33.92 23.70 29.07
C PHE A 225 35.07 23.28 28.15
N GLU A 226 36.19 22.81 28.70
CA GLU A 226 37.34 22.37 27.90
C GLU A 226 37.25 20.86 27.67
N ILE A 227 37.47 20.40 26.44
CA ILE A 227 37.60 18.98 26.12
C ILE A 227 39.01 18.68 25.59
N ASN A 228 39.64 17.72 26.25
CA ASN A 228 40.81 17.01 25.74
C ASN A 228 40.35 15.82 24.90
N VAL A 229 40.74 15.78 23.62
CA VAL A 229 40.30 14.72 22.69
C VAL A 229 41.38 13.63 22.55
N VAL A 230 40.97 12.36 22.70
CA VAL A 230 41.83 11.16 22.61
C VAL A 230 41.32 10.17 21.55
N GLU A 231 42.20 9.34 21.01
CA GLU A 231 41.86 8.29 20.04
C GLU A 231 40.92 7.25 20.67
N GLY A 232 39.77 7.00 20.05
CA GLY A 232 38.66 6.23 20.64
C GLY A 232 38.81 4.70 20.56
N VAL A 233 38.10 3.99 21.45
CA VAL A 233 38.10 2.52 21.50
C VAL A 233 36.85 1.96 20.81
N ASN A 234 37.08 1.10 19.81
CA ASN A 234 36.01 0.33 19.18
C ASN A 234 36.05 -1.14 19.65
N VAL A 235 34.87 -1.67 19.99
CA VAL A 235 34.66 -3.06 20.42
C VAL A 235 33.39 -3.57 19.74
N GLY A 236 33.46 -4.76 19.14
CA GLY A 236 32.38 -5.30 18.31
C GLY A 236 32.62 -6.77 17.94
N VAL A 237 31.85 -7.32 17.00
CA VAL A 237 31.92 -8.73 16.58
C VAL A 237 32.34 -8.81 15.12
N GLY A 238 33.33 -9.67 14.83
CA GLY A 238 33.96 -9.65 13.50
C GLY A 238 34.69 -8.32 13.28
N ASP A 239 34.43 -7.68 12.14
CA ASP A 239 34.90 -6.33 11.82
C ASP A 239 33.79 -5.25 11.97
N ASP A 240 32.58 -5.62 12.42
CA ASP A 240 31.53 -4.66 12.76
C ASP A 240 31.69 -4.17 14.20
N PHE A 241 31.71 -2.85 14.35
CA PHE A 241 31.93 -2.13 15.60
C PHE A 241 30.71 -1.32 16.05
N ASN A 242 29.54 -1.57 15.43
CA ASN A 242 28.27 -1.04 15.90
C ASN A 242 27.82 -1.72 17.21
N SER A 243 27.10 -0.96 18.05
CA SER A 243 26.97 -1.23 19.49
C SER A 243 25.90 -2.25 19.90
N VAL A 244 25.32 -2.99 18.94
CA VAL A 244 24.29 -4.02 19.17
C VAL A 244 24.73 -5.32 18.49
N VAL A 245 24.77 -6.39 19.27
CA VAL A 245 25.09 -7.75 18.82
C VAL A 245 23.85 -8.60 19.01
N GLU A 246 23.37 -9.23 17.95
CA GLU A 246 22.19 -10.07 17.97
C GLU A 246 22.57 -11.55 17.81
N LEU A 247 21.95 -12.43 18.61
CA LEU A 247 22.27 -13.87 18.67
C LEU A 247 21.01 -14.68 18.97
N GLU A 248 20.90 -15.88 18.40
CA GLU A 248 19.95 -16.88 18.91
C GLU A 248 20.52 -17.62 20.14
N THR A 249 19.67 -18.13 21.04
CA THR A 249 20.14 -18.92 22.19
C THR A 249 21.01 -20.10 21.74
N THR A 250 22.09 -20.39 22.48
CA THR A 250 23.15 -21.36 22.12
C THR A 250 24.15 -20.90 21.06
N GLU A 251 23.93 -19.80 20.35
CA GLU A 251 24.96 -19.20 19.49
C GLU A 251 26.09 -18.54 20.28
N THR A 252 27.21 -18.30 19.59
CA THR A 252 28.41 -17.68 20.16
C THR A 252 29.01 -16.66 19.20
N ALA A 253 29.26 -15.45 19.68
CA ALA A 253 29.97 -14.40 18.95
C ALA A 253 31.29 -14.04 19.66
N GLN A 254 32.32 -13.71 18.89
CA GLN A 254 33.64 -13.33 19.43
C GLN A 254 33.80 -11.81 19.39
N LEU A 255 33.91 -11.19 20.57
CA LEU A 255 34.23 -9.77 20.68
C LEU A 255 35.69 -9.49 20.33
N ASN A 256 35.89 -8.57 19.39
CA ASN A 256 37.17 -8.02 18.99
C ASN A 256 37.31 -6.58 19.52
N VAL A 257 38.55 -6.10 19.62
CA VAL A 257 38.90 -4.73 20.02
C VAL A 257 39.80 -4.14 18.96
N SER A 258 39.63 -2.85 18.65
CA SER A 258 40.43 -2.14 17.64
C SER A 258 41.95 -2.20 17.90
N ASP A 259 42.71 -2.20 16.81
CA ASP A 259 44.17 -2.09 16.83
C ASP A 259 44.64 -0.93 17.73
N GLY A 260 45.75 -1.15 18.44
CA GLY A 260 46.27 -0.18 19.42
C GLY A 260 45.81 -0.42 20.86
N PHE A 261 44.78 -1.25 21.09
CA PHE A 261 44.32 -1.64 22.42
C PHE A 261 44.38 -3.17 22.65
N THR A 262 44.36 -3.58 23.91
CA THR A 262 44.26 -4.99 24.35
C THR A 262 43.16 -5.11 25.39
N ALA A 263 42.20 -6.02 25.18
CA ALA A 263 41.21 -6.35 26.21
C ALA A 263 41.87 -6.99 27.45
N THR A 264 41.44 -6.55 28.63
CA THR A 264 41.95 -7.00 29.94
C THR A 264 40.87 -7.66 30.81
N ALA A 265 39.60 -7.32 30.60
CA ALA A 265 38.46 -7.99 31.22
C ALA A 265 37.20 -7.87 30.33
N TYR A 266 36.31 -8.84 30.48
CA TYR A 266 34.96 -8.87 29.91
C TYR A 266 34.01 -9.25 31.05
N VAL A 267 32.86 -8.56 31.17
CA VAL A 267 31.86 -8.81 32.21
C VAL A 267 30.46 -8.67 31.60
N SER A 268 29.59 -9.67 31.79
CA SER A 268 28.17 -9.54 31.43
C SER A 268 27.37 -8.88 32.55
N SER A 269 26.36 -8.10 32.21
CA SER A 269 25.37 -7.59 33.15
C SER A 269 24.39 -8.67 33.62
N ASP A 270 24.12 -9.69 32.80
CA ASP A 270 23.26 -10.82 33.13
C ASP A 270 23.70 -12.11 32.41
N ASP A 271 24.46 -12.95 33.13
CA ASP A 271 24.90 -14.27 32.68
C ASP A 271 23.74 -15.25 32.42
N ASN A 272 22.49 -14.96 32.83
CA ASN A 272 21.33 -15.79 32.49
C ASN A 272 20.82 -15.53 31.06
N ILE A 273 21.15 -14.38 30.47
CA ILE A 273 20.76 -13.97 29.12
C ILE A 273 21.92 -14.20 28.15
N ALA A 274 23.10 -13.66 28.47
CA ALA A 274 24.32 -13.88 27.70
C ALA A 274 25.54 -13.95 28.63
N THR A 275 26.34 -15.01 28.51
CA THR A 275 27.62 -15.12 29.22
C THR A 275 28.77 -14.59 28.35
N VAL A 276 29.86 -14.15 28.97
CA VAL A 276 31.10 -13.80 28.25
C VAL A 276 32.32 -14.46 28.90
N SER A 277 33.18 -15.02 28.07
CA SER A 277 34.44 -15.64 28.50
C SER A 277 35.55 -14.61 28.73
N ALA A 278 36.61 -15.03 29.42
CA ALA A 278 37.82 -14.22 29.62
C ALA A 278 38.57 -13.86 28.32
N THR A 279 38.18 -14.41 27.17
CA THR A 279 38.72 -14.09 25.84
C THR A 279 37.72 -13.34 24.96
N GLY A 280 36.59 -12.89 25.48
CA GLY A 280 35.59 -12.12 24.73
C GLY A 280 34.60 -12.94 23.89
N LEU A 281 34.68 -14.27 23.93
CA LEU A 281 33.62 -15.12 23.35
C LEU A 281 32.35 -14.98 24.20
N ILE A 282 31.30 -14.43 23.61
CA ILE A 282 29.92 -14.40 24.11
C ILE A 282 29.28 -15.77 23.86
N THR A 283 28.38 -16.19 24.74
CA THR A 283 27.47 -17.31 24.50
C THR A 283 26.07 -16.92 24.93
N ALA A 284 25.13 -16.95 24.00
CA ALA A 284 23.72 -16.64 24.22
C ALA A 284 23.05 -17.78 25.02
N VAL A 285 22.30 -17.44 26.07
CA VAL A 285 21.77 -18.38 27.06
C VAL A 285 20.24 -18.42 27.06
N ALA A 286 19.58 -17.27 27.11
CA ALA A 286 18.12 -17.16 27.12
C ALA A 286 17.65 -15.85 26.48
N LYS A 287 16.42 -15.84 25.96
CA LYS A 287 15.81 -14.65 25.34
C LYS A 287 15.82 -13.44 26.29
N GLY A 288 16.27 -12.29 25.79
CA GLY A 288 16.36 -11.04 26.55
C GLY A 288 17.52 -10.16 26.09
N THR A 289 17.82 -9.10 26.84
CA THR A 289 18.97 -8.21 26.57
C THR A 289 19.97 -8.21 27.73
N ALA A 290 21.26 -8.20 27.39
CA ALA A 290 22.37 -8.09 28.34
C ALA A 290 23.43 -7.13 27.80
N THR A 291 24.23 -6.52 28.66
CA THR A 291 25.33 -5.63 28.26
C THR A 291 26.65 -6.26 28.64
N ILE A 292 27.58 -6.38 27.69
CA ILE A 292 28.96 -6.75 27.97
C ILE A 292 29.79 -5.48 28.20
N THR A 293 30.35 -5.34 29.39
CA THR A 293 31.40 -4.36 29.69
C THR A 293 32.76 -4.95 29.32
N VAL A 294 33.46 -4.28 28.40
CA VAL A 294 34.82 -4.65 27.96
C VAL A 294 35.81 -3.64 28.48
N THR A 295 36.71 -4.07 29.36
CA THR A 295 37.81 -3.25 29.87
C THR A 295 39.03 -3.44 28.98
N VAL A 296 39.49 -2.37 28.33
CA VAL A 296 40.66 -2.38 27.44
C VAL A 296 41.81 -1.59 28.04
N LYS A 297 43.03 -1.89 27.60
CA LYS A 297 44.24 -1.13 27.90
C LYS A 297 44.91 -0.70 26.60
N ALA A 298 45.40 0.54 26.54
CA ALA A 298 46.23 0.99 25.41
C ALA A 298 47.55 0.20 25.34
N ASN A 299 48.01 -0.13 24.14
CA ASN A 299 49.19 -0.99 23.94
C ASN A 299 50.52 -0.25 24.16
N ASP A 300 50.52 1.08 24.16
CA ASP A 300 51.70 1.95 24.27
C ASP A 300 51.80 2.71 25.61
N SER A 301 50.78 2.63 26.46
CA SER A 301 50.69 3.34 27.74
C SER A 301 50.03 2.49 28.84
N ASP A 302 49.87 3.06 30.04
CA ASP A 302 49.13 2.42 31.13
C ASP A 302 47.63 2.82 31.17
N ASP A 303 47.15 3.56 30.15
CA ASP A 303 45.75 3.98 30.02
C ASP A 303 44.80 2.78 29.89
N THR A 304 43.68 2.83 30.62
CA THR A 304 42.70 1.73 30.74
C THR A 304 41.29 2.30 30.66
N ARG A 305 40.45 1.75 29.79
CA ARG A 305 39.10 2.28 29.47
C ARG A 305 38.06 1.16 29.44
N THR A 306 36.78 1.53 29.43
CA THR A 306 35.65 0.58 29.38
C THR A 306 34.67 0.93 28.26
N LYS A 307 34.29 -0.07 27.46
CA LYS A 307 33.23 0.03 26.44
C LYS A 307 32.05 -0.87 26.84
N LEU A 308 30.84 -0.43 26.52
CA LEU A 308 29.62 -1.23 26.65
C LEU A 308 29.20 -1.75 25.26
N VAL A 309 28.81 -3.02 25.18
CA VAL A 309 28.24 -3.65 23.98
C VAL A 309 26.90 -4.26 24.38
N SER A 310 25.80 -3.85 23.73
CA SER A 310 24.49 -4.44 23.97
C SER A 310 24.35 -5.75 23.22
N ILE A 311 23.87 -6.78 23.89
CA ILE A 311 23.57 -8.10 23.33
C ILE A 311 22.06 -8.29 23.39
N THR A 312 21.43 -8.52 22.25
CA THR A 312 20.04 -9.00 22.16
C THR A 312 20.08 -10.49 21.87
N VAL A 313 19.45 -11.29 22.72
CA VAL A 313 19.31 -12.72 22.53
C VAL A 313 17.87 -13.05 22.14
N PHE A 314 17.71 -13.64 20.97
CA PHE A 314 16.48 -14.23 20.47
C PHE A 314 16.39 -15.72 20.84
N GLU A 315 15.18 -16.28 20.85
CA GLU A 315 14.98 -17.71 21.11
C GLU A 315 15.36 -18.54 19.89
N HIS A 316 16.22 -19.54 20.06
CA HIS A 316 16.70 -20.38 18.96
C HIS A 316 15.58 -21.26 18.40
N ARG A 317 15.38 -21.16 17.09
CA ARG A 317 14.29 -21.81 16.37
C ARG A 317 14.85 -22.91 15.48
N ASP A 318 15.04 -24.10 16.05
CA ASP A 318 15.50 -25.28 15.31
C ASP A 318 14.45 -25.66 14.24
N SER A 319 14.71 -25.25 13.00
CA SER A 319 13.87 -25.48 11.83
C SER A 319 13.62 -26.96 11.53
N SER A 320 14.46 -27.87 12.05
CA SER A 320 14.23 -29.33 11.94
C SER A 320 13.15 -29.86 12.89
N THR A 321 12.73 -29.06 13.88
CA THR A 321 11.68 -29.41 14.85
C THR A 321 10.40 -28.57 14.71
N LEU A 322 10.48 -27.44 14.01
CA LEU A 322 9.40 -26.46 13.84
C LEU A 322 8.76 -26.48 12.44
N ALA A 323 9.02 -27.51 11.63
CA ALA A 323 8.41 -27.63 10.31
C ALA A 323 6.87 -27.64 10.36
N GLY A 324 6.23 -26.92 9.45
CA GLY A 324 4.78 -26.69 9.44
C GLY A 324 3.94 -27.90 9.03
N GLY A 325 2.79 -28.02 9.70
CA GLY A 325 1.85 -29.12 9.59
C GLY A 325 2.24 -30.38 10.37
N GLU A 326 1.32 -31.35 10.42
CA GLU A 326 1.68 -32.76 10.59
C GLU A 326 2.41 -33.24 9.32
N GLU A 327 3.37 -34.17 9.44
CA GLU A 327 4.20 -34.57 8.29
C GLU A 327 3.38 -35.31 7.23
N GLY A 328 3.04 -34.62 6.14
CA GLY A 328 2.27 -35.18 5.03
C GLY A 328 0.76 -35.10 5.28
N ALA A 329 0.27 -33.91 5.64
CA ALA A 329 -1.14 -33.60 5.79
C ALA A 329 -1.59 -32.52 4.80
N THR A 330 -2.90 -32.46 4.54
CA THR A 330 -3.53 -31.48 3.65
C THR A 330 -4.11 -30.33 4.44
N TYR A 331 -3.86 -29.09 4.00
CA TYR A 331 -4.29 -27.85 4.63
C TYR A 331 -5.11 -26.99 3.67
N ASN A 332 -6.09 -26.27 4.22
CA ASN A 332 -6.94 -25.34 3.48
C ASN A 332 -7.40 -24.21 4.42
N PHE A 333 -6.96 -22.99 4.13
CA PHE A 333 -7.30 -21.77 4.85
C PHE A 333 -8.16 -20.80 4.03
N LYS A 334 -8.54 -21.17 2.79
CA LYS A 334 -9.39 -20.35 1.90
C LYS A 334 -10.68 -19.86 2.55
N TYR A 335 -11.26 -20.72 3.40
CA TYR A 335 -12.49 -20.45 4.13
C TYR A 335 -12.31 -20.32 5.63
N ALA A 336 -11.07 -20.12 6.10
CA ALA A 336 -10.79 -19.80 7.50
C ALA A 336 -11.42 -18.43 7.88
N PRO A 337 -11.56 -18.11 9.19
CA PRO A 337 -12.01 -16.79 9.63
C PRO A 337 -11.17 -15.65 9.02
N LEU A 338 -11.78 -14.48 8.81
CA LEU A 338 -11.10 -13.32 8.22
C LEU A 338 -9.82 -12.92 8.98
N GLU A 339 -9.78 -13.12 10.30
CA GLU A 339 -8.58 -12.91 11.11
C GLU A 339 -7.43 -13.85 10.69
N THR A 340 -7.70 -15.14 10.52
CA THR A 340 -6.70 -16.11 10.06
C THR A 340 -6.23 -15.81 8.64
N GLN A 341 -7.14 -15.45 7.72
CA GLN A 341 -6.76 -15.11 6.35
C GLN A 341 -5.92 -13.82 6.29
N THR A 342 -6.34 -12.75 6.99
CA THR A 342 -5.57 -11.49 7.07
C THR A 342 -4.21 -11.69 7.74
N LYS A 343 -4.13 -12.56 8.75
CA LYS A 343 -2.86 -12.96 9.37
C LYS A 343 -1.92 -13.62 8.37
N ILE A 344 -2.34 -14.70 7.70
CA ILE A 344 -1.49 -15.39 6.72
C ILE A 344 -1.02 -14.42 5.64
N LEU A 345 -1.92 -13.60 5.10
CA LEU A 345 -1.60 -12.60 4.07
C LEU A 345 -0.60 -11.54 4.56
N ALA A 346 -0.70 -11.11 5.82
CA ALA A 346 0.27 -10.20 6.43
C ALA A 346 1.66 -10.83 6.57
N TYR A 347 1.77 -12.07 7.02
CA TYR A 347 3.05 -12.80 7.09
C TYR A 347 3.66 -13.00 5.69
N MET A 348 2.85 -13.30 4.68
CA MET A 348 3.31 -13.38 3.29
C MET A 348 3.78 -12.01 2.75
N GLU A 349 3.02 -10.93 2.97
CA GLU A 349 3.42 -9.57 2.58
C GLU A 349 4.73 -9.15 3.27
N ARG A 350 4.87 -9.45 4.57
CA ARG A 350 6.07 -9.16 5.35
C ARG A 350 7.28 -9.96 4.86
N ALA A 351 7.12 -11.23 4.51
CA ALA A 351 8.20 -12.05 3.94
C ALA A 351 8.77 -11.45 2.64
N LEU A 352 7.90 -10.90 1.77
CA LEU A 352 8.32 -10.23 0.53
C LEU A 352 9.05 -8.90 0.78
N ILE A 353 8.69 -8.17 1.85
CA ILE A 353 9.41 -6.96 2.27
C ILE A 353 10.78 -7.35 2.85
N ASN A 354 10.82 -8.30 3.79
CA ASN A 354 12.04 -8.73 4.47
C ASN A 354 13.09 -9.32 3.51
N ALA A 355 12.66 -10.10 2.52
CA ALA A 355 13.55 -10.65 1.50
C ALA A 355 13.97 -9.63 0.42
N GLY A 356 13.45 -8.40 0.48
CA GLY A 356 13.71 -7.38 -0.53
C GLY A 356 13.19 -7.76 -1.92
N ALA A 357 12.08 -8.51 -2.02
CA ALA A 357 11.58 -9.05 -3.28
C ALA A 357 11.21 -7.93 -4.29
N SER A 358 10.77 -6.78 -3.77
CA SER A 358 10.64 -5.50 -4.48
C SER A 358 10.51 -4.34 -3.47
N ILE A 359 10.85 -3.12 -3.88
CA ILE A 359 10.76 -1.89 -3.09
C ILE A 359 9.54 -1.06 -3.52
N PRO A 360 8.46 -0.97 -2.71
CA PRO A 360 7.30 -0.13 -3.02
C PRO A 360 7.66 1.36 -3.06
N ILE A 361 6.97 2.13 -3.91
CA ILE A 361 7.22 3.57 -4.11
C ILE A 361 5.95 4.40 -3.88
N PHE A 362 4.91 4.12 -4.67
CA PHE A 362 3.64 4.85 -4.68
C PHE A 362 2.55 3.96 -5.28
N ASN A 363 1.28 4.31 -5.07
CA ASN A 363 0.16 3.65 -5.73
C ASN A 363 -0.53 4.57 -6.76
N ASN A 364 -1.26 3.97 -7.70
CA ASN A 364 -1.94 4.69 -8.79
C ASN A 364 -3.23 5.44 -8.36
N SER A 365 -3.31 5.90 -7.11
CA SER A 365 -4.39 6.79 -6.68
C SER A 365 -4.45 8.04 -7.57
N GLY A 366 -5.63 8.65 -7.64
CA GLY A 366 -5.85 9.76 -8.56
C GLY A 366 -6.99 10.68 -8.17
N LEU A 367 -6.76 11.97 -8.39
CA LEU A 367 -7.80 12.99 -8.37
C LEU A 367 -8.48 13.05 -9.75
N VAL A 368 -9.79 12.83 -9.77
CA VAL A 368 -10.62 12.87 -10.99
C VAL A 368 -11.66 13.97 -10.85
N ILE A 369 -11.80 14.80 -11.89
CA ILE A 369 -12.78 15.89 -11.95
C ILE A 369 -13.83 15.61 -13.03
N TYR A 370 -15.05 16.06 -12.74
CA TYR A 370 -16.23 15.84 -13.56
C TYR A 370 -16.96 17.14 -13.85
N THR A 371 -17.66 17.22 -14.98
CA THR A 371 -18.53 18.36 -15.33
C THR A 371 -19.88 18.25 -14.64
N GLU A 372 -20.66 19.35 -14.64
CA GLU A 372 -22.06 19.37 -14.19
C GLU A 372 -23.03 18.47 -14.98
N ARG A 373 -22.54 17.77 -16.03
CA ARG A 373 -23.31 16.75 -16.77
C ARG A 373 -23.34 15.40 -16.07
N VAL A 374 -22.54 15.20 -15.02
CA VAL A 374 -22.33 13.92 -14.33
C VAL A 374 -22.90 13.96 -12.92
N ASN A 375 -23.73 12.97 -12.60
CA ASN A 375 -24.13 12.59 -11.24
C ASN A 375 -23.38 11.34 -10.79
N PHE A 376 -23.50 10.96 -9.52
CA PHE A 376 -22.92 9.74 -8.97
C PHE A 376 -23.99 8.88 -8.32
N ILE A 377 -23.82 7.57 -8.38
CA ILE A 377 -24.66 6.60 -7.66
C ILE A 377 -24.25 6.57 -6.19
N ALA A 378 -22.95 6.65 -5.89
CA ALA A 378 -22.42 6.69 -4.52
C ALA A 378 -21.70 8.01 -4.19
N ASP A 379 -21.84 8.46 -2.94
CA ASP A 379 -21.11 9.63 -2.44
C ASP A 379 -19.66 9.25 -2.08
N GLU A 380 -19.48 8.07 -1.50
CA GLU A 380 -18.22 7.43 -1.11
C GLU A 380 -17.76 6.43 -2.18
N TYR A 381 -16.49 6.02 -2.14
CA TYR A 381 -15.95 5.06 -3.09
C TYR A 381 -16.36 3.64 -2.67
N VAL A 382 -17.08 2.92 -3.53
CA VAL A 382 -17.43 1.52 -3.30
C VAL A 382 -16.44 0.63 -4.05
N PRO A 383 -15.85 -0.40 -3.41
CA PRO A 383 -14.91 -1.32 -4.07
C PRO A 383 -15.53 -1.99 -5.30
N LEU A 384 -14.71 -2.21 -6.34
CA LEU A 384 -15.09 -2.63 -7.71
C LEU A 384 -16.03 -1.66 -8.46
N MET A 385 -16.95 -0.97 -7.78
CA MET A 385 -18.00 -0.15 -8.39
C MET A 385 -17.61 1.33 -8.58
N GLY A 386 -16.62 1.81 -7.82
CA GLY A 386 -16.19 3.20 -7.75
C GLY A 386 -17.28 4.12 -7.17
N TYR A 387 -17.52 5.26 -7.82
CA TYR A 387 -18.61 6.20 -7.46
C TYR A 387 -19.86 6.05 -8.33
N GLY A 388 -19.80 5.24 -9.39
CA GLY A 388 -20.89 5.04 -10.35
C GLY A 388 -21.33 6.33 -11.04
N PRO A 389 -20.49 6.93 -11.90
CA PRO A 389 -20.89 8.11 -12.67
C PRO A 389 -22.11 7.79 -13.56
N THR A 390 -23.05 8.73 -13.64
CA THR A 390 -24.28 8.67 -14.44
C THR A 390 -24.55 10.00 -15.13
N ALA A 391 -25.29 10.02 -16.25
CA ALA A 391 -25.71 11.27 -16.89
C ALA A 391 -26.89 11.92 -16.14
N VAL A 392 -26.91 13.25 -16.07
CA VAL A 392 -28.03 14.02 -15.49
C VAL A 392 -29.31 13.87 -16.33
N ALA A 393 -30.33 13.21 -15.79
CA ALA A 393 -31.66 13.13 -16.39
C ALA A 393 -32.35 14.52 -16.49
N PRO A 394 -33.17 14.79 -17.53
CA PRO A 394 -33.23 16.13 -18.10
C PRO A 394 -34.25 17.08 -17.47
N SER A 395 -33.78 18.29 -17.14
CA SER A 395 -34.57 19.53 -17.32
C SER A 395 -34.18 20.32 -18.58
N THR A 396 -33.05 19.98 -19.22
CA THR A 396 -32.41 20.74 -20.31
C THR A 396 -32.13 19.92 -21.59
N GLY A 397 -32.31 18.60 -21.57
CA GLY A 397 -32.37 17.77 -22.78
C GLY A 397 -31.05 17.23 -23.35
N THR A 398 -29.91 17.43 -22.68
CA THR A 398 -28.59 16.93 -23.13
C THR A 398 -28.20 15.57 -22.54
N GLY A 399 -28.71 15.18 -21.38
CA GLY A 399 -28.27 13.97 -20.65
C GLY A 399 -28.52 12.62 -21.34
N ALA A 400 -29.42 12.55 -22.33
CA ALA A 400 -29.60 11.34 -23.12
C ALA A 400 -28.49 11.14 -24.17
N GLY A 401 -27.72 12.19 -24.51
CA GLY A 401 -26.72 12.13 -25.56
C GLY A 401 -27.29 11.97 -26.98
N THR A 402 -26.41 12.13 -27.97
CA THR A 402 -26.69 11.98 -29.40
C THR A 402 -25.46 11.44 -30.11
N ALA A 403 -25.60 10.97 -31.35
CA ALA A 403 -24.46 10.54 -32.17
C ALA A 403 -23.39 11.62 -32.41
N SER A 404 -23.72 12.91 -32.20
CA SER A 404 -22.83 14.07 -32.37
C SER A 404 -22.36 14.74 -31.07
N ASP A 405 -23.04 14.49 -29.95
CA ASP A 405 -22.69 14.95 -28.61
C ASP A 405 -23.08 13.80 -27.65
N PRO A 406 -22.16 12.86 -27.39
CA PRO A 406 -22.46 11.65 -26.64
C PRO A 406 -22.87 11.95 -25.19
N ALA A 407 -23.62 11.05 -24.55
CA ALA A 407 -24.15 11.23 -23.21
C ALA A 407 -23.02 11.37 -22.18
N TYR A 408 -21.98 10.54 -22.33
CA TYR A 408 -20.75 10.57 -21.55
C TYR A 408 -19.52 10.60 -22.46
N ARG A 409 -18.62 11.55 -22.18
CA ARG A 409 -17.46 11.83 -23.02
C ARG A 409 -16.21 11.77 -22.15
N MET A 410 -15.30 10.85 -22.47
CA MET A 410 -14.08 10.60 -21.70
C MET A 410 -12.89 10.44 -22.64
N TRP A 411 -11.72 10.08 -22.09
CA TRP A 411 -10.50 9.93 -22.85
C TRP A 411 -9.74 8.67 -22.46
N THR A 412 -8.80 8.25 -23.31
CA THR A 412 -7.84 7.18 -23.06
C THR A 412 -6.50 7.53 -23.69
N SER A 413 -5.41 6.90 -23.24
CA SER A 413 -4.05 7.17 -23.71
C SER A 413 -3.74 6.58 -25.10
N ALA A 414 -4.44 5.52 -25.51
CA ALA A 414 -4.18 4.75 -26.74
C ALA A 414 -5.45 4.14 -27.36
N ASP A 415 -5.34 3.63 -28.59
CA ASP A 415 -6.28 2.62 -29.09
C ASP A 415 -6.05 1.30 -28.36
N PRO A 416 -7.08 0.45 -28.14
CA PRO A 416 -6.86 -0.94 -27.75
C PRO A 416 -6.01 -1.66 -28.82
N ALA A 417 -4.99 -2.39 -28.38
CA ALA A 417 -4.14 -3.21 -29.24
C ALA A 417 -4.89 -4.43 -29.78
N THR A 418 -5.91 -4.90 -29.06
CA THR A 418 -6.79 -6.01 -29.46
C THR A 418 -8.19 -5.87 -28.86
N LEU A 419 -9.22 -6.33 -29.58
CA LEU A 419 -10.57 -6.58 -29.06
C LEU A 419 -10.82 -8.07 -28.79
N ASN A 420 -9.79 -8.92 -28.87
CA ASN A 420 -9.87 -10.30 -28.42
C ASN A 420 -9.63 -10.36 -26.90
N HIS A 421 -10.70 -10.56 -26.13
CA HIS A 421 -10.66 -10.68 -24.68
C HIS A 421 -9.81 -11.85 -24.16
N LEU A 422 -9.46 -12.84 -25.00
CA LEU A 422 -8.53 -13.92 -24.64
C LEU A 422 -7.06 -13.49 -24.68
N ASN A 423 -6.77 -12.32 -25.27
CA ASN A 423 -5.43 -11.81 -25.54
C ASN A 423 -5.19 -10.36 -25.09
N TYR A 424 -6.12 -9.76 -24.34
CA TYR A 424 -5.95 -8.40 -23.80
C TYR A 424 -4.71 -8.30 -22.91
N ALA A 425 -4.04 -7.15 -22.90
CA ALA A 425 -2.82 -6.92 -22.14
C ALA A 425 -3.05 -5.98 -20.95
N ASP A 426 -3.78 -4.89 -21.14
CA ASP A 426 -3.87 -3.80 -20.17
C ASP A 426 -5.28 -3.21 -20.00
N SER A 427 -5.37 -2.09 -19.26
CA SER A 427 -6.62 -1.44 -18.91
C SER A 427 -7.34 -0.77 -20.09
N VAL A 428 -6.63 -0.39 -21.16
CA VAL A 428 -7.22 0.21 -22.37
C VAL A 428 -8.13 -0.80 -23.06
N GLU A 429 -7.72 -2.08 -23.09
CA GLU A 429 -8.59 -3.16 -23.55
C GLU A 429 -9.71 -3.48 -22.57
N SER A 430 -9.45 -3.56 -21.26
CA SER A 430 -10.49 -3.94 -20.29
C SER A 430 -11.63 -2.94 -20.25
N ASP A 431 -11.34 -1.63 -20.28
CA ASP A 431 -12.35 -0.57 -20.29
C ASP A 431 -13.22 -0.63 -21.56
N PHE A 432 -12.61 -0.97 -22.71
CA PHE A 432 -13.33 -1.15 -23.97
C PHE A 432 -14.22 -2.40 -23.96
N LEU A 433 -13.67 -3.51 -23.46
CA LEU A 433 -14.34 -4.81 -23.43
C LEU A 433 -15.49 -4.82 -22.43
N ASN A 434 -15.35 -4.18 -21.26
CA ASN A 434 -16.42 -4.01 -20.26
C ASN A 434 -17.72 -3.40 -20.83
N LEU A 435 -17.64 -2.62 -21.92
CA LEU A 435 -18.82 -2.06 -22.59
C LEU A 435 -19.43 -2.98 -23.65
N THR A 436 -18.61 -3.78 -24.33
CA THR A 436 -19.00 -4.51 -25.56
C THR A 436 -19.09 -6.03 -25.43
N ALA A 437 -18.52 -6.59 -24.37
CA ALA A 437 -18.65 -7.98 -23.98
C ALA A 437 -19.67 -8.11 -22.85
N GLY A 438 -20.68 -8.97 -23.03
CA GLY A 438 -21.57 -9.38 -21.94
C GLY A 438 -20.92 -10.49 -21.10
N GLN A 439 -21.49 -10.76 -19.94
CA GLN A 439 -20.85 -11.60 -18.91
C GLN A 439 -21.82 -12.70 -18.47
N LEU A 440 -21.33 -13.80 -17.89
CA LEU A 440 -22.23 -14.83 -17.34
C LEU A 440 -23.07 -14.24 -16.19
N MET A 441 -22.39 -13.55 -15.28
CA MET A 441 -22.97 -12.76 -14.20
C MET A 441 -22.21 -11.45 -14.05
N SER A 442 -22.84 -10.48 -13.38
CA SER A 442 -22.33 -9.12 -13.20
C SER A 442 -22.38 -8.67 -11.75
N PHE A 443 -21.35 -7.90 -11.35
CA PHE A 443 -21.44 -7.02 -10.19
C PHE A 443 -22.33 -5.83 -10.54
N GLU A 444 -23.36 -5.63 -9.72
CA GLU A 444 -24.38 -4.59 -9.87
C GLU A 444 -24.48 -3.73 -8.61
N TRP A 445 -25.02 -2.53 -8.75
CA TRP A 445 -25.19 -1.59 -7.64
C TRP A 445 -26.31 -2.02 -6.69
N LYS A 446 -25.94 -2.35 -5.45
CA LYS A 446 -26.88 -2.44 -4.32
C LYS A 446 -27.28 -1.03 -3.91
N LEU A 447 -28.56 -0.71 -4.05
CA LEU A 447 -29.10 0.63 -3.77
C LEU A 447 -29.93 0.64 -2.48
N ASP A 448 -29.96 1.80 -1.82
CA ASP A 448 -30.93 2.11 -0.78
C ASP A 448 -32.32 2.49 -1.35
N ASP A 449 -33.29 2.74 -0.46
CA ASP A 449 -34.65 3.20 -0.81
C ASP A 449 -34.69 4.53 -1.60
N ASN A 450 -33.59 5.29 -1.63
CA ASN A 450 -33.47 6.55 -2.35
C ASN A 450 -32.78 6.39 -3.72
N GLY A 451 -32.31 5.19 -4.07
CA GLY A 451 -31.54 4.91 -5.28
C GLY A 451 -30.05 5.27 -5.19
N LYS A 452 -29.50 5.44 -3.99
CA LYS A 452 -28.07 5.68 -3.73
C LYS A 452 -27.33 4.35 -3.54
N GLY A 453 -26.15 4.23 -4.13
CA GLY A 453 -25.25 3.09 -3.95
C GLY A 453 -24.74 2.98 -2.52
N ILE A 454 -24.96 1.80 -1.93
CA ILE A 454 -24.52 1.41 -0.58
C ILE A 454 -23.61 0.16 -0.60
N GLY A 455 -23.24 -0.31 -1.78
CA GLY A 455 -22.44 -1.51 -1.99
C GLY A 455 -22.73 -2.14 -3.34
N TRP A 456 -22.41 -3.43 -3.46
CA TRP A 456 -22.61 -4.24 -4.65
C TRP A 456 -23.44 -5.50 -4.35
N GLU A 457 -23.93 -6.14 -5.40
CA GLU A 457 -24.61 -7.44 -5.39
C GLU A 457 -24.27 -8.18 -6.70
N VAL A 458 -24.10 -9.50 -6.67
CA VAL A 458 -23.87 -10.30 -7.89
C VAL A 458 -25.20 -10.74 -8.48
N LYS A 459 -25.35 -10.60 -9.80
CA LYS A 459 -26.60 -10.84 -10.52
C LYS A 459 -26.36 -11.60 -11.83
N PRO A 460 -27.26 -12.52 -12.22
CA PRO A 460 -27.13 -13.23 -13.49
C PRO A 460 -27.35 -12.26 -14.65
N GLU A 461 -26.42 -12.28 -15.62
CA GLU A 461 -26.46 -11.38 -16.77
C GLU A 461 -26.84 -12.19 -18.03
N MET A 462 -25.90 -12.89 -18.67
CA MET A 462 -26.21 -13.86 -19.73
C MET A 462 -26.80 -15.16 -19.20
N LEU A 463 -26.66 -15.43 -17.90
CA LEU A 463 -27.35 -16.52 -17.23
C LEU A 463 -28.83 -16.16 -16.95
N SER A 464 -29.65 -17.21 -16.84
CA SER A 464 -31.05 -17.12 -16.43
C SER A 464 -31.23 -17.11 -14.91
N VAL A 465 -30.28 -17.71 -14.18
CA VAL A 465 -30.13 -17.81 -12.72
C VAL A 465 -28.64 -17.80 -12.37
N LEU A 466 -28.28 -17.47 -11.13
CA LEU A 466 -26.88 -17.64 -10.66
C LEU A 466 -26.46 -19.12 -10.76
N PRO A 467 -25.16 -19.42 -10.95
CA PRO A 467 -24.70 -20.80 -11.06
C PRO A 467 -25.02 -21.61 -9.81
N TYR A 468 -25.31 -22.90 -9.99
CA TYR A 468 -25.65 -23.80 -8.89
C TYR A 468 -24.90 -25.13 -9.01
N PRO A 469 -24.61 -25.79 -7.88
CA PRO A 469 -23.91 -27.07 -7.89
C PRO A 469 -24.80 -28.21 -8.36
N VAL A 470 -24.18 -29.20 -8.99
CA VAL A 470 -24.83 -30.45 -9.43
C VAL A 470 -24.09 -31.67 -8.90
N ASP A 471 -24.81 -32.77 -8.72
CA ASP A 471 -24.26 -34.05 -8.26
C ASP A 471 -23.55 -34.84 -9.38
N GLU A 472 -23.06 -36.05 -9.06
CA GLU A 472 -22.42 -36.96 -10.02
C GLU A 472 -23.33 -37.40 -11.18
N ASN A 473 -24.66 -37.26 -11.05
CA ASN A 473 -25.65 -37.57 -12.07
C ASN A 473 -25.99 -36.35 -12.94
N GLY A 474 -25.55 -35.14 -12.54
CA GLY A 474 -25.91 -33.87 -13.16
C GLY A 474 -27.23 -33.27 -12.65
N ASP A 475 -27.80 -33.84 -11.58
CA ASP A 475 -29.00 -33.31 -10.93
C ASP A 475 -28.62 -32.16 -9.98
N ALA A 476 -29.46 -31.12 -9.89
CA ALA A 476 -29.20 -29.96 -9.04
C ALA A 476 -29.23 -30.34 -7.54
N VAL A 477 -28.22 -29.90 -6.78
CA VAL A 477 -28.17 -30.15 -5.34
C VAL A 477 -29.27 -29.33 -4.63
N THR A 478 -30.17 -30.02 -3.94
CA THR A 478 -31.26 -29.40 -3.18
C THR A 478 -30.77 -28.80 -1.86
N ASP A 479 -31.44 -27.75 -1.38
CA ASP A 479 -31.15 -27.06 -0.11
C ASP A 479 -29.73 -26.47 -0.01
N PHE A 480 -29.16 -26.08 -1.16
CA PHE A 480 -27.89 -25.37 -1.29
C PHE A 480 -27.94 -23.96 -0.66
N SER A 481 -27.01 -23.68 0.26
CA SER A 481 -26.89 -22.43 1.01
C SER A 481 -25.88 -21.42 0.46
N GLY A 482 -25.12 -21.77 -0.58
CA GLY A 482 -23.96 -21.00 -1.04
C GLY A 482 -22.66 -21.24 -0.25
N LEU A 483 -22.74 -21.78 0.98
CA LEU A 483 -21.61 -21.89 1.91
C LEU A 483 -20.86 -23.23 1.91
N ASN A 484 -21.44 -24.26 1.29
CA ASN A 484 -20.79 -25.56 1.12
C ASN A 484 -19.94 -25.57 -0.16
N GLU A 485 -18.90 -26.37 -0.15
CA GLU A 485 -17.99 -26.55 -1.29
C GLU A 485 -18.49 -27.60 -2.27
N TYR A 486 -18.36 -27.30 -3.57
CA TYR A 486 -18.68 -28.21 -4.68
C TYR A 486 -17.68 -28.03 -5.81
N THR A 487 -17.32 -29.13 -6.47
CA THR A 487 -16.41 -29.12 -7.62
C THR A 487 -17.12 -28.88 -8.95
N THR A 488 -18.40 -29.23 -9.08
CA THR A 488 -19.13 -29.17 -10.37
C THR A 488 -20.33 -28.23 -10.30
N TRP A 489 -20.33 -27.24 -11.19
CA TRP A 489 -21.30 -26.15 -11.25
C TRP A 489 -21.97 -26.08 -12.61
N LYS A 490 -23.29 -25.81 -12.63
CA LYS A 490 -24.09 -25.69 -13.83
C LYS A 490 -24.47 -24.25 -14.12
N PHE A 491 -24.41 -23.90 -15.40
CA PHE A 491 -24.60 -22.57 -15.96
C PHE A 491 -25.76 -22.62 -16.96
N ASP A 492 -26.94 -22.12 -16.53
CA ASP A 492 -28.14 -22.06 -17.38
C ASP A 492 -28.24 -20.70 -18.07
N LEU A 493 -27.90 -20.66 -19.36
CA LEU A 493 -27.96 -19.47 -20.20
C LEU A 493 -29.39 -19.02 -20.49
N ARG A 494 -29.57 -17.73 -20.79
CA ARG A 494 -30.84 -17.23 -21.30
C ARG A 494 -31.10 -17.73 -22.72
N HIS A 495 -32.38 -17.93 -23.06
CA HIS A 495 -32.81 -18.38 -24.40
C HIS A 495 -32.95 -17.23 -25.43
N ASP A 496 -32.81 -15.97 -24.99
CA ASP A 496 -32.96 -14.76 -25.82
C ASP A 496 -31.64 -14.07 -26.18
N LEU A 497 -30.49 -14.65 -25.79
CA LEU A 497 -29.15 -14.14 -26.08
C LEU A 497 -28.88 -14.00 -27.58
N LYS A 498 -28.28 -12.86 -27.95
CA LYS A 498 -27.89 -12.54 -29.33
C LYS A 498 -26.64 -11.68 -29.38
N TRP A 499 -25.92 -11.86 -30.47
CA TRP A 499 -24.86 -10.97 -30.92
C TRP A 499 -25.42 -9.65 -31.48
N GLU A 500 -24.58 -8.61 -31.61
CA GLU A 500 -25.00 -7.29 -32.15
C GLU A 500 -25.64 -7.37 -33.55
N ASN A 501 -25.30 -8.38 -34.36
CA ASN A 501 -25.87 -8.63 -35.69
C ASN A 501 -27.23 -9.37 -35.66
N GLY A 502 -27.66 -9.85 -34.50
CA GLY A 502 -28.89 -10.61 -34.29
C GLY A 502 -28.76 -12.14 -34.41
N ASP A 503 -27.56 -12.66 -34.67
CA ASP A 503 -27.29 -14.10 -34.57
C ASP A 503 -27.50 -14.56 -33.13
N LYS A 504 -28.00 -15.80 -32.97
CA LYS A 504 -28.22 -16.40 -31.66
C LYS A 504 -26.90 -16.75 -30.99
N MET A 505 -26.95 -16.82 -29.66
CA MET A 505 -25.87 -17.33 -28.83
C MET A 505 -26.38 -18.51 -28.00
N ASP A 506 -25.56 -19.54 -27.86
CA ASP A 506 -25.90 -20.78 -27.17
C ASP A 506 -24.68 -21.39 -26.44
N ALA A 507 -24.85 -22.51 -25.72
CA ALA A 507 -23.79 -23.12 -24.92
C ALA A 507 -22.55 -23.54 -25.73
N ASN A 508 -22.70 -23.82 -27.03
CA ASN A 508 -21.57 -24.15 -27.91
C ASN A 508 -20.62 -22.96 -28.09
N ASP A 509 -21.10 -21.72 -28.08
CA ASP A 509 -20.25 -20.53 -28.23
C ASP A 509 -19.29 -20.37 -27.04
N PHE A 510 -19.79 -20.59 -25.82
CA PHE A 510 -18.98 -20.57 -24.59
C PHE A 510 -17.96 -21.71 -24.58
N ILE A 511 -18.39 -22.94 -24.87
CA ILE A 511 -17.51 -24.12 -24.91
C ILE A 511 -16.44 -23.97 -26.01
N TYR A 512 -16.79 -23.43 -27.17
CA TYR A 512 -15.85 -23.10 -28.24
C TYR A 512 -14.80 -22.06 -27.78
N THR A 513 -15.23 -21.06 -27.00
CA THR A 513 -14.36 -20.01 -26.45
C THR A 513 -13.35 -20.57 -25.45
N TYR A 514 -13.81 -21.39 -24.51
CA TYR A 514 -12.92 -22.06 -23.55
C TYR A 514 -11.96 -23.04 -24.23
N LYS A 515 -12.38 -23.64 -25.36
CA LYS A 515 -11.47 -24.43 -26.18
C LYS A 515 -10.41 -23.59 -26.89
N LEU A 516 -10.75 -22.39 -27.37
CA LEU A 516 -9.79 -21.46 -27.99
C LEU A 516 -8.77 -20.91 -26.98
N VAL A 517 -9.18 -20.58 -25.76
CA VAL A 517 -8.26 -20.00 -24.76
C VAL A 517 -7.25 -21.02 -24.24
N LEU A 518 -7.69 -22.27 -24.07
CA LEU A 518 -6.84 -23.37 -23.59
C LEU A 518 -6.07 -24.09 -24.73
N ASP A 519 -6.20 -23.67 -25.99
CA ASP A 519 -5.56 -24.34 -27.13
C ASP A 519 -4.02 -24.13 -27.10
N PRO A 520 -3.21 -25.21 -27.04
CA PRO A 520 -1.75 -25.11 -26.96
C PRO A 520 -1.11 -24.48 -28.20
N GLU A 521 -1.73 -24.57 -29.38
CA GLU A 521 -1.19 -23.94 -30.60
C GLU A 521 -1.52 -22.44 -30.65
N LEU A 522 -2.60 -22.00 -29.99
CA LEU A 522 -2.99 -20.60 -29.93
C LEU A 522 -2.29 -19.82 -28.80
N ASN A 523 -1.94 -20.50 -27.70
CA ASN A 523 -1.19 -19.96 -26.56
C ASN A 523 -1.68 -18.56 -26.13
N MET A 524 -2.98 -18.47 -25.83
CA MET A 524 -3.67 -17.21 -25.51
C MET A 524 -3.17 -16.66 -24.17
N LYS A 525 -2.90 -15.35 -24.11
CA LYS A 525 -2.27 -14.70 -22.94
C LYS A 525 -3.02 -14.85 -21.62
N ARG A 526 -4.32 -15.17 -21.67
CA ARG A 526 -5.21 -15.28 -20.51
C ARG A 526 -5.62 -16.72 -20.19
N ALA A 527 -4.96 -17.72 -20.77
CA ALA A 527 -5.21 -19.13 -20.48
C ALA A 527 -5.01 -19.48 -19.00
N ASN A 528 -4.12 -18.78 -18.29
CA ASN A 528 -3.83 -18.99 -16.87
C ASN A 528 -5.07 -18.85 -15.97
N TYR A 529 -5.97 -17.91 -16.25
CA TYR A 529 -7.25 -17.75 -15.53
C TYR A 529 -8.21 -18.94 -15.67
N PHE A 530 -7.95 -19.85 -16.60
CA PHE A 530 -8.78 -21.05 -16.82
C PHE A 530 -8.14 -22.33 -16.27
N TYR A 531 -6.83 -22.34 -16.01
CA TYR A 531 -6.10 -23.51 -15.53
C TYR A 531 -5.46 -23.36 -14.14
N GLY A 532 -5.35 -22.14 -13.62
CA GLY A 532 -4.76 -21.79 -12.32
C GLY A 532 -5.61 -20.78 -11.56
N GLY A 533 -4.99 -19.99 -10.67
CA GLY A 533 -5.71 -19.03 -9.81
C GLY A 533 -6.71 -19.70 -8.86
N SER A 534 -7.76 -18.96 -8.46
CA SER A 534 -8.74 -19.41 -7.47
C SER A 534 -9.87 -20.32 -8.00
N THR A 535 -10.01 -20.45 -9.33
CA THR A 535 -11.05 -21.26 -10.00
C THR A 535 -10.50 -22.18 -11.11
N PRO A 536 -9.47 -23.00 -10.84
CA PRO A 536 -8.80 -23.81 -11.86
C PRO A 536 -9.74 -24.89 -12.42
N ILE A 537 -9.93 -24.93 -13.74
CA ILE A 537 -10.79 -25.92 -14.40
C ILE A 537 -10.07 -27.28 -14.46
N GLN A 538 -10.78 -28.35 -14.07
CA GLN A 538 -10.23 -29.70 -14.05
C GLN A 538 -9.63 -30.08 -15.42
N GLY A 539 -8.39 -30.57 -15.44
CA GLY A 539 -7.70 -31.01 -16.65
C GLY A 539 -7.28 -29.90 -17.63
N ALA A 540 -7.63 -28.64 -17.38
CA ALA A 540 -7.32 -27.53 -18.28
C ALA A 540 -5.82 -27.29 -18.46
N LYS A 541 -5.03 -27.36 -17.37
CA LYS A 541 -3.56 -27.23 -17.42
C LYS A 541 -2.92 -28.30 -18.31
N ALA A 542 -3.32 -29.55 -18.12
CA ALA A 542 -2.78 -30.68 -18.88
C ALA A 542 -3.12 -30.58 -20.38
N TYR A 543 -4.30 -30.08 -20.73
CA TYR A 543 -4.66 -29.80 -22.14
C TYR A 543 -3.85 -28.63 -22.72
N PHE A 544 -3.72 -27.52 -21.98
CA PHE A 544 -2.92 -26.36 -22.37
C PHE A 544 -1.42 -26.68 -22.54
N ASP A 545 -0.88 -27.59 -21.74
CA ASP A 545 0.50 -28.09 -21.87
C ASP A 545 0.67 -29.09 -23.03
N GLY A 546 -0.40 -29.47 -23.74
CA GLY A 546 -0.38 -30.50 -24.78
C GLY A 546 -0.23 -31.93 -24.27
N ASN A 547 -0.46 -32.16 -22.97
CA ASN A 547 -0.34 -33.45 -22.29
C ASN A 547 -1.67 -34.22 -22.18
N ALA A 548 -2.80 -33.61 -22.52
CA ALA A 548 -4.13 -34.22 -22.47
C ALA A 548 -5.03 -33.79 -23.64
N GLU A 549 -6.13 -34.51 -23.83
CA GLU A 549 -7.13 -34.27 -24.89
C GLU A 549 -8.29 -33.41 -24.35
N TRP A 550 -8.99 -32.69 -25.24
CA TRP A 550 -10.10 -31.80 -24.81
C TRP A 550 -11.19 -32.51 -23.99
N ASP A 551 -11.45 -33.78 -24.28
CA ASP A 551 -12.46 -34.59 -23.59
C ASP A 551 -12.12 -34.86 -22.10
N THR A 552 -10.91 -34.55 -21.63
CA THR A 552 -10.53 -34.60 -20.20
C THR A 552 -10.68 -33.25 -19.48
N VAL A 553 -10.96 -32.17 -20.20
CA VAL A 553 -11.22 -30.85 -19.59
C VAL A 553 -12.60 -30.86 -18.95
N GLY A 554 -12.74 -30.26 -17.76
CA GLY A 554 -13.94 -30.27 -16.93
C GLY A 554 -15.18 -29.57 -17.49
N ILE A 555 -15.21 -29.23 -18.78
CA ILE A 555 -16.27 -28.44 -19.42
C ILE A 555 -17.14 -29.37 -20.27
N LYS A 556 -18.44 -29.48 -19.93
CA LYS A 556 -19.38 -30.36 -20.62
C LYS A 556 -20.65 -29.62 -21.00
N GLN A 557 -21.11 -29.79 -22.23
CA GLN A 557 -22.44 -29.37 -22.63
C GLN A 557 -23.48 -30.29 -22.00
N VAL A 558 -24.56 -29.71 -21.47
CA VAL A 558 -25.73 -30.46 -20.96
C VAL A 558 -26.87 -30.39 -21.99
N ASP A 559 -27.17 -29.18 -22.50
CA ASP A 559 -28.10 -28.96 -23.60
C ASP A 559 -27.72 -27.71 -24.42
N ASP A 560 -28.59 -27.25 -25.33
CA ASP A 560 -28.34 -26.06 -26.17
C ASP A 560 -28.09 -24.79 -25.33
N TYR A 561 -28.68 -24.67 -24.15
CA TYR A 561 -28.63 -23.48 -23.28
C TYR A 561 -28.04 -23.77 -21.89
N SER A 562 -27.45 -24.94 -21.65
CA SER A 562 -26.74 -25.19 -20.39
C SER A 562 -25.46 -26.01 -20.53
N PHE A 563 -24.48 -25.68 -19.70
CA PHE A 563 -23.20 -26.39 -19.58
C PHE A 563 -22.78 -26.49 -18.12
N THR A 564 -21.89 -27.44 -17.83
CA THR A 564 -21.24 -27.58 -16.52
C THR A 564 -19.76 -27.34 -16.61
N ILE A 565 -19.19 -26.69 -15.60
CA ILE A 565 -17.75 -26.63 -15.35
C ILE A 565 -17.45 -27.46 -14.09
N THR A 566 -16.45 -28.33 -14.19
CA THR A 566 -15.84 -29.03 -13.04
C THR A 566 -14.48 -28.41 -12.78
N PHE A 567 -14.29 -27.91 -11.58
CA PHE A 567 -13.05 -27.32 -11.09
C PHE A 567 -12.17 -28.39 -10.44
N ALA A 568 -10.88 -28.10 -10.30
CA ALA A 568 -9.91 -28.99 -9.65
C ALA A 568 -9.97 -28.95 -8.11
N LEU A 569 -10.68 -27.97 -7.54
CA LEU A 569 -10.82 -27.72 -6.10
C LEU A 569 -12.30 -27.59 -5.71
N GLY A 570 -12.60 -27.76 -4.41
CA GLY A 570 -13.89 -27.40 -3.83
C GLY A 570 -14.09 -25.89 -3.84
N LEU A 571 -15.21 -25.42 -4.40
CA LEU A 571 -15.55 -23.99 -4.46
C LEU A 571 -16.90 -23.73 -3.79
N LYS A 572 -17.05 -22.57 -3.15
CA LYS A 572 -18.34 -22.03 -2.69
C LYS A 572 -18.95 -21.16 -3.80
N LEU A 573 -20.18 -20.67 -3.57
CA LEU A 573 -20.87 -19.84 -4.56
C LEU A 573 -20.05 -18.60 -4.93
N TRP A 574 -19.52 -17.92 -3.92
CA TRP A 574 -18.75 -16.68 -4.06
C TRP A 574 -17.53 -16.83 -4.97
N ASP A 575 -16.81 -17.95 -4.89
CA ASP A 575 -15.62 -18.17 -5.72
C ASP A 575 -16.00 -18.27 -7.21
N VAL A 576 -17.10 -18.95 -7.51
CA VAL A 576 -17.63 -19.06 -8.88
C VAL A 576 -18.24 -17.74 -9.34
N GLU A 577 -18.89 -16.99 -8.45
CA GLU A 577 -19.44 -15.67 -8.74
C GLU A 577 -18.35 -14.63 -9.03
N TYR A 578 -17.32 -14.55 -8.20
CA TYR A 578 -16.22 -13.61 -8.36
C TYR A 578 -15.30 -14.01 -9.52
N GLY A 579 -14.89 -15.28 -9.57
CA GLY A 579 -13.93 -15.78 -10.56
C GLY A 579 -14.45 -15.81 -11.99
N LEU A 580 -15.76 -16.03 -12.20
CA LEU A 580 -16.37 -16.12 -13.54
C LEU A 580 -17.25 -14.90 -13.92
N ALA A 581 -17.31 -13.88 -13.06
CA ALA A 581 -17.75 -12.55 -13.46
C ALA A 581 -16.70 -11.87 -14.36
N GLY A 582 -17.11 -10.83 -15.09
CA GLY A 582 -16.20 -10.12 -15.99
C GLY A 582 -16.27 -10.59 -17.45
N PHE A 583 -15.68 -9.80 -18.35
CA PHE A 583 -15.73 -10.03 -19.80
C PHE A 583 -14.85 -11.21 -20.26
N LEU A 584 -13.99 -11.76 -19.41
CA LEU A 584 -13.06 -12.83 -19.78
C LEU A 584 -13.79 -14.15 -20.11
N HIS A 585 -14.96 -14.37 -19.50
CA HIS A 585 -15.82 -15.53 -19.76
C HIS A 585 -16.92 -15.26 -20.80
N THR A 586 -16.86 -14.13 -21.51
CA THR A 586 -17.75 -13.84 -22.65
C THR A 586 -17.45 -14.82 -23.80
N PRO A 587 -18.43 -15.19 -24.65
CA PRO A 587 -18.11 -16.02 -25.81
C PRO A 587 -17.38 -15.24 -26.91
N VAL A 588 -16.72 -15.96 -27.81
CA VAL A 588 -16.23 -15.52 -29.11
C VAL A 588 -17.26 -15.87 -30.18
N HIS A 589 -17.66 -14.89 -31.01
CA HIS A 589 -18.56 -15.16 -32.13
C HIS A 589 -17.87 -16.04 -33.18
N ARG A 590 -18.20 -17.33 -33.19
CA ARG A 590 -17.52 -18.36 -33.98
C ARG A 590 -17.40 -18.01 -35.47
N ALA A 591 -18.48 -17.53 -36.10
CA ALA A 591 -18.46 -17.19 -37.52
C ALA A 591 -17.52 -16.00 -37.83
N THR A 592 -17.43 -15.00 -36.93
CA THR A 592 -16.46 -13.89 -37.06
C THR A 592 -15.04 -14.38 -36.82
N TRP A 593 -14.82 -15.30 -35.88
CA TRP A 593 -13.51 -15.92 -35.64
C TRP A 593 -13.00 -16.69 -36.87
N GLU A 594 -13.78 -17.65 -37.37
CA GLU A 594 -13.43 -18.47 -38.54
C GLU A 594 -13.18 -17.61 -39.79
N ALA A 595 -13.97 -16.54 -39.99
CA ALA A 595 -13.74 -15.57 -41.08
C ALA A 595 -12.51 -14.67 -40.87
N SER A 596 -12.02 -14.53 -39.63
CA SER A 596 -10.86 -13.70 -39.27
C SER A 596 -9.53 -14.43 -39.30
N LEU A 597 -9.51 -15.73 -39.62
CA LEU A 597 -8.25 -16.49 -39.76
C LEU A 597 -7.44 -16.02 -40.97
N ASN A 598 -6.12 -16.06 -40.85
CA ASN A 598 -5.17 -15.94 -41.96
C ASN A 598 -5.09 -17.26 -42.75
N ALA A 599 -4.46 -17.20 -43.94
CA ALA A 599 -4.26 -18.39 -44.77
C ALA A 599 -3.29 -19.43 -44.15
N ASP A 600 -2.53 -19.04 -43.12
CA ASP A 600 -1.67 -19.89 -42.30
C ASP A 600 -2.33 -20.37 -41.00
N GLY A 601 -3.61 -20.03 -40.77
CA GLY A 601 -4.37 -20.39 -39.58
C GLY A 601 -4.29 -19.37 -38.43
N THR A 602 -3.39 -18.38 -38.48
CA THR A 602 -3.26 -17.41 -37.36
C THR A 602 -4.48 -16.48 -37.26
N PRO A 603 -5.01 -16.19 -36.06
CA PRO A 603 -6.23 -15.39 -35.91
C PRO A 603 -5.96 -13.88 -36.05
N ARG A 604 -6.81 -13.18 -36.80
CA ARG A 604 -6.94 -11.70 -36.78
C ARG A 604 -8.17 -11.23 -36.01
N TYR A 605 -8.84 -12.11 -35.26
CA TYR A 605 -10.01 -11.75 -34.47
C TYR A 605 -9.67 -10.63 -33.49
N GLY A 606 -10.53 -9.62 -33.41
CA GLY A 606 -10.34 -8.44 -32.57
C GLY A 606 -9.30 -7.42 -33.04
N THR A 607 -8.63 -7.58 -34.19
CA THR A 607 -7.65 -6.58 -34.68
C THR A 607 -8.29 -5.28 -35.21
N SER A 608 -9.60 -5.29 -35.44
CA SER A 608 -10.42 -4.12 -35.77
C SER A 608 -11.90 -4.41 -35.49
N LYS A 609 -12.74 -3.37 -35.53
CA LYS A 609 -14.21 -3.51 -35.45
C LYS A 609 -14.83 -4.47 -36.47
N ASP A 610 -14.16 -4.72 -37.60
CA ASP A 610 -14.68 -5.60 -38.68
C ASP A 610 -14.31 -7.08 -38.45
N THR A 611 -13.47 -7.36 -37.44
CA THR A 611 -13.04 -8.70 -37.02
C THR A 611 -13.48 -9.02 -35.58
N TYR A 612 -14.46 -8.27 -35.07
CA TYR A 612 -15.04 -8.38 -33.74
C TYR A 612 -16.57 -8.43 -33.84
N MET A 613 -17.25 -8.86 -32.78
CA MET A 613 -18.71 -8.91 -32.70
C MET A 613 -19.10 -8.70 -31.23
N ALA A 614 -19.82 -7.61 -30.92
CA ALA A 614 -20.23 -7.36 -29.55
C ALA A 614 -21.32 -8.33 -29.07
N SER A 615 -21.19 -8.76 -27.82
CA SER A 615 -22.14 -9.61 -27.08
C SER A 615 -22.87 -8.84 -25.97
N GLY A 616 -22.30 -7.71 -25.52
CA GLY A 616 -22.76 -6.95 -24.36
C GLY A 616 -23.72 -5.81 -24.66
N ALA A 617 -23.92 -4.95 -23.66
CA ALA A 617 -24.89 -3.86 -23.66
C ALA A 617 -24.62 -2.76 -24.71
N TYR A 618 -23.37 -2.62 -25.18
CA TYR A 618 -23.00 -1.63 -26.19
C TYR A 618 -22.28 -2.27 -27.39
N LYS A 619 -22.33 -1.56 -28.52
CA LYS A 619 -21.65 -1.90 -29.78
C LYS A 619 -20.87 -0.70 -30.32
N ILE A 620 -19.85 -0.97 -31.12
CA ILE A 620 -18.97 0.06 -31.70
C ILE A 620 -19.73 0.80 -32.81
N SER A 621 -20.04 2.09 -32.60
CA SER A 621 -20.76 2.92 -33.58
C SER A 621 -19.81 3.74 -34.47
N TYR A 622 -18.62 4.08 -33.97
CA TYR A 622 -17.57 4.79 -34.69
C TYR A 622 -16.19 4.40 -34.14
N TRP A 623 -15.18 4.34 -35.00
CA TRP A 623 -13.78 4.26 -34.58
C TRP A 623 -12.89 4.87 -35.67
N GLU A 624 -12.17 5.93 -35.30
CA GLU A 624 -11.07 6.50 -36.08
C GLU A 624 -9.77 6.33 -35.27
N LYS A 625 -8.92 5.42 -35.75
CA LYS A 625 -7.70 5.00 -35.07
C LYS A 625 -6.80 6.18 -34.72
N GLY A 626 -6.34 6.24 -33.48
CA GLY A 626 -5.51 7.31 -32.93
C GLY A 626 -6.23 8.63 -32.69
N LYS A 627 -7.58 8.65 -32.71
CA LYS A 627 -8.36 9.86 -32.42
C LYS A 627 -9.57 9.62 -31.51
N GLU A 628 -10.47 8.71 -31.88
CA GLU A 628 -11.75 8.57 -31.17
C GLU A 628 -12.41 7.22 -31.48
N TYR A 629 -13.01 6.60 -30.46
CA TYR A 629 -14.03 5.56 -30.65
C TYR A 629 -15.32 5.91 -29.88
N ARG A 630 -16.46 5.50 -30.44
CA ARG A 630 -17.80 5.72 -29.88
C ARG A 630 -18.58 4.43 -29.79
N PHE A 631 -19.40 4.34 -28.76
CA PHE A 631 -20.31 3.24 -28.50
C PHE A 631 -21.75 3.72 -28.52
N THR A 632 -22.68 2.82 -28.82
CA THR A 632 -24.11 3.03 -28.63
C THR A 632 -24.76 1.74 -28.14
N LYS A 633 -25.94 1.82 -27.53
CA LYS A 633 -26.65 0.63 -27.01
C LYS A 633 -26.79 -0.44 -28.10
N ASN A 634 -26.53 -1.69 -27.73
CA ASN A 634 -26.80 -2.84 -28.55
C ASN A 634 -28.29 -3.20 -28.43
N GLU A 635 -29.10 -2.95 -29.46
CA GLU A 635 -30.54 -3.20 -29.42
C GLU A 635 -30.90 -4.70 -29.50
N ASN A 636 -29.91 -5.56 -29.72
CA ASN A 636 -30.03 -7.02 -29.64
C ASN A 636 -29.66 -7.58 -28.26
N TYR A 637 -29.01 -6.79 -27.39
CA TYR A 637 -28.78 -7.16 -25.99
C TYR A 637 -30.11 -7.25 -25.24
N PHE A 638 -30.23 -8.22 -24.32
CA PHE A 638 -31.45 -8.43 -23.56
C PHE A 638 -31.69 -7.28 -22.58
N VAL A 639 -32.95 -6.90 -22.40
CA VAL A 639 -33.36 -5.85 -21.46
C VAL A 639 -34.31 -6.46 -20.46
N TRP A 640 -33.84 -6.65 -19.23
CA TRP A 640 -34.68 -6.99 -18.08
C TRP A 640 -35.74 -5.88 -17.86
N ASN A 641 -36.95 -6.25 -17.46
CA ASN A 641 -38.03 -5.28 -17.22
C ASN A 641 -38.77 -5.58 -15.91
N ASP A 642 -39.39 -4.54 -15.34
CA ASP A 642 -40.10 -4.57 -14.04
C ASP A 642 -41.27 -5.56 -13.94
N ALA A 643 -41.65 -6.24 -15.04
CA ALA A 643 -42.70 -7.24 -15.07
C ALA A 643 -42.17 -8.69 -15.15
N ALA A 644 -40.86 -8.88 -15.21
CA ALA A 644 -40.22 -10.16 -14.94
C ALA A 644 -39.90 -10.26 -13.43
N GLU A 645 -40.20 -11.41 -12.82
CA GLU A 645 -39.98 -11.62 -11.36
C GLU A 645 -38.49 -11.72 -10.96
N ASN A 646 -37.56 -11.52 -11.91
CA ASN A 646 -36.12 -11.64 -11.73
C ASN A 646 -35.39 -10.35 -12.13
N VAL A 647 -34.66 -9.80 -11.15
CA VAL A 647 -33.35 -9.13 -11.26
C VAL A 647 -33.13 -8.06 -12.35
N GLU A 648 -33.04 -6.80 -11.91
CA GLU A 648 -32.58 -5.65 -12.71
C GLU A 648 -31.04 -5.61 -12.81
N VAL A 649 -30.50 -5.71 -14.03
CA VAL A 649 -29.09 -5.46 -14.40
C VAL A 649 -28.96 -4.02 -14.94
N ARG A 650 -28.12 -3.18 -14.33
CA ARG A 650 -28.10 -1.71 -14.52
C ARG A 650 -27.00 -1.18 -15.44
N ARG A 651 -26.35 -2.05 -16.21
CA ARG A 651 -25.24 -1.71 -17.12
C ARG A 651 -25.59 -0.76 -18.28
N ASN A 652 -26.86 -0.40 -18.47
CA ASN A 652 -27.35 0.33 -19.64
C ASN A 652 -27.64 1.83 -19.39
N GLY A 653 -26.84 2.46 -18.51
CA GLY A 653 -27.09 3.79 -17.94
C GLY A 653 -26.99 4.98 -18.90
N TYR A 654 -26.38 4.82 -20.07
CA TYR A 654 -26.15 5.87 -21.07
C TYR A 654 -26.56 5.42 -22.48
N GLU A 655 -27.04 6.30 -23.38
CA GLU A 655 -27.37 5.91 -24.77
C GLU A 655 -26.13 5.70 -25.67
N ASN A 656 -25.04 6.38 -25.32
CA ASN A 656 -23.80 6.40 -26.08
C ASN A 656 -22.65 6.97 -25.25
N TYR A 657 -21.45 6.49 -25.57
CA TYR A 657 -20.18 6.90 -24.99
C TYR A 657 -19.23 7.36 -26.10
N SER A 658 -18.27 8.22 -25.77
CA SER A 658 -17.08 8.46 -26.61
C SER A 658 -15.81 8.53 -25.78
N TYR A 659 -14.75 7.90 -26.30
CA TYR A 659 -13.40 7.98 -25.79
C TYR A 659 -12.55 8.73 -26.81
N THR A 660 -12.02 9.88 -26.43
CA THR A 660 -11.01 10.60 -27.23
C THR A 660 -9.63 10.04 -26.89
N ILE A 661 -8.81 9.74 -27.91
CA ILE A 661 -7.48 9.20 -27.72
C ILE A 661 -6.49 10.35 -27.58
N VAL A 662 -5.89 10.48 -26.39
CA VAL A 662 -4.98 11.55 -26.02
C VAL A 662 -3.88 10.98 -25.12
N LYS A 663 -2.63 10.93 -25.60
CA LYS A 663 -1.52 10.36 -24.81
C LYS A 663 -1.16 11.19 -23.56
N ASP A 664 -1.43 12.49 -23.56
CA ASP A 664 -1.02 13.43 -22.51
C ASP A 664 -2.21 13.96 -21.68
N SER A 665 -2.09 13.90 -20.35
CA SER A 665 -3.13 14.30 -19.41
C SER A 665 -3.37 15.81 -19.32
N ASN A 666 -2.40 16.67 -19.68
CA ASN A 666 -2.64 18.11 -19.80
C ASN A 666 -3.49 18.41 -21.03
N ALA A 667 -3.21 17.75 -22.16
CA ALA A 667 -4.04 17.85 -23.35
C ALA A 667 -5.48 17.36 -23.08
N ALA A 668 -5.65 16.29 -22.30
CA ALA A 668 -6.98 15.85 -21.85
C ALA A 668 -7.69 16.89 -20.96
N LEU A 669 -6.97 17.50 -20.01
CA LEU A 669 -7.50 18.61 -19.20
C LEU A 669 -7.93 19.81 -20.05
N GLU A 670 -7.21 20.14 -21.12
CA GLU A 670 -7.62 21.20 -22.05
C GLU A 670 -8.89 20.82 -22.83
N LEU A 671 -9.08 19.55 -23.22
CA LEU A 671 -10.36 19.11 -23.81
C LEU A 671 -11.52 19.19 -22.80
N PHE A 672 -11.28 18.87 -21.53
CA PHE A 672 -12.26 19.05 -20.45
C PHE A 672 -12.63 20.52 -20.25
N LYS A 673 -11.64 21.43 -20.16
CA LYS A 673 -11.85 22.90 -20.09
C LYS A 673 -12.65 23.44 -21.28
N ASN A 674 -12.43 22.89 -22.48
CA ASN A 674 -13.18 23.23 -23.70
C ASN A 674 -14.58 22.57 -23.78
N GLY A 675 -15.00 21.83 -22.74
CA GLY A 675 -16.30 21.17 -22.67
C GLY A 675 -16.46 19.99 -23.63
N GLN A 676 -15.36 19.43 -24.12
CA GLN A 676 -15.33 18.28 -25.04
C GLN A 676 -15.33 16.94 -24.28
N LEU A 677 -14.88 16.94 -23.02
CA LEU A 677 -14.95 15.81 -22.09
C LEU A 677 -15.88 16.15 -20.92
N ASP A 678 -16.43 15.12 -20.28
CA ASP A 678 -17.22 15.18 -19.05
C ASP A 678 -16.45 14.71 -17.81
N VAL A 679 -15.32 14.04 -18.01
CA VAL A 679 -14.41 13.53 -16.98
C VAL A 679 -12.95 13.64 -17.41
N THR A 680 -12.05 13.92 -16.47
CA THR A 680 -10.60 13.72 -16.64
C THR A 680 -9.91 13.49 -15.29
N SER A 681 -8.81 12.74 -15.28
CA SER A 681 -7.84 12.85 -14.18
C SER A 681 -7.15 14.22 -14.22
N VAL A 682 -6.71 14.68 -13.05
CA VAL A 682 -5.96 15.93 -12.89
C VAL A 682 -4.46 15.62 -13.05
N PRO A 683 -3.73 16.28 -13.96
CA PRO A 683 -2.28 16.15 -14.04
C PRO A 683 -1.59 16.89 -12.88
N ALA A 684 -0.42 16.41 -12.46
CA ALA A 684 0.35 16.99 -11.35
C ALA A 684 0.55 18.52 -11.46
N SER A 685 0.85 18.99 -12.68
CA SER A 685 1.01 20.39 -13.08
C SER A 685 -0.23 21.29 -12.87
N ALA A 686 -1.41 20.70 -12.70
CA ALA A 686 -2.67 21.42 -12.45
C ALA A 686 -3.30 21.06 -11.09
N TYR A 687 -2.61 20.27 -10.26
CA TYR A 687 -3.15 19.79 -8.98
C TYR A 687 -3.62 20.93 -8.08
N ASP A 688 -2.79 21.96 -7.86
CA ASP A 688 -3.15 23.08 -6.98
C ASP A 688 -4.35 23.91 -7.48
N GLU A 689 -4.61 23.94 -8.79
CA GLU A 689 -5.78 24.60 -9.38
C GLU A 689 -7.06 23.77 -9.15
N TYR A 690 -6.96 22.44 -9.19
CA TYR A 690 -8.11 21.53 -9.25
C TYR A 690 -8.37 20.69 -7.99
N LYS A 691 -7.49 20.67 -6.99
CA LYS A 691 -7.62 19.92 -5.70
C LYS A 691 -8.80 20.34 -4.79
N ASN A 692 -9.54 21.37 -5.20
CA ASN A 692 -10.77 21.82 -4.54
C ASN A 692 -11.94 21.92 -5.55
N TRP A 693 -11.91 21.16 -6.65
CA TRP A 693 -12.95 21.21 -7.67
C TRP A 693 -14.28 20.66 -7.11
N PRO A 694 -15.44 21.34 -7.29
CA PRO A 694 -16.68 20.99 -6.58
C PRO A 694 -17.19 19.56 -6.79
N SER A 695 -16.89 18.97 -7.95
CA SER A 695 -17.28 17.60 -8.31
C SER A 695 -16.08 16.65 -8.38
N GLN A 696 -15.01 16.93 -7.62
CA GLN A 696 -13.85 16.05 -7.57
C GLN A 696 -14.16 14.75 -6.83
N LYS A 697 -13.52 13.68 -7.27
CA LYS A 697 -13.53 12.36 -6.64
C LYS A 697 -12.10 11.85 -6.53
N PHE A 698 -11.82 11.11 -5.47
CA PHE A 698 -10.53 10.45 -5.25
C PHE A 698 -10.72 8.95 -5.47
N SER A 699 -10.03 8.37 -6.44
CA SER A 699 -9.97 6.91 -6.55
C SER A 699 -8.80 6.41 -5.71
N PRO A 700 -9.00 5.52 -4.72
CA PRO A 700 -7.90 4.72 -4.22
C PRO A 700 -7.32 3.91 -5.39
N GLY A 701 -6.00 3.88 -5.49
CA GLY A 701 -5.30 3.11 -6.51
C GLY A 701 -5.07 1.67 -6.05
N ALA A 702 -5.47 0.68 -6.83
CA ALA A 702 -5.16 -0.73 -6.57
C ALA A 702 -3.74 -1.14 -7.00
N THR A 703 -3.11 -0.41 -7.92
CA THR A 703 -1.76 -0.72 -8.40
C THR A 703 -0.73 -0.12 -7.45
N SER A 704 -0.02 -0.96 -6.68
CA SER A 704 1.22 -0.56 -6.00
C SER A 704 2.38 -0.64 -6.99
N PHE A 705 3.03 0.49 -7.27
CA PHE A 705 4.23 0.57 -8.09
C PHE A 705 5.48 0.38 -7.23
N ARG A 706 6.38 -0.47 -7.71
CA ARG A 706 7.55 -0.97 -7.00
C ARG A 706 8.74 -1.19 -7.92
N LEU A 707 9.96 -1.08 -7.38
CA LEU A 707 11.17 -1.55 -8.05
C LEU A 707 11.38 -3.02 -7.69
N THR A 708 11.20 -3.93 -8.65
CA THR A 708 11.64 -5.33 -8.52
C THR A 708 13.16 -5.40 -8.63
N LEU A 709 13.76 -6.37 -7.94
CA LEU A 709 15.22 -6.57 -7.94
C LEU A 709 15.57 -7.80 -8.79
N ASN A 710 16.74 -7.75 -9.40
CA ASN A 710 17.42 -8.92 -9.93
C ASN A 710 18.48 -9.41 -8.93
N LYS A 711 18.06 -10.19 -7.93
CA LYS A 711 18.95 -10.73 -6.87
C LYS A 711 19.70 -12.00 -7.31
N PHE A 712 19.48 -12.51 -8.52
CA PHE A 712 20.18 -13.70 -9.00
C PHE A 712 21.70 -13.50 -9.06
N THR A 713 22.44 -14.55 -8.71
CA THR A 713 23.86 -14.67 -9.05
C THR A 713 24.06 -14.80 -10.56
N GLN A 714 25.27 -14.54 -11.05
CA GLN A 714 25.58 -14.73 -12.47
C GLN A 714 25.32 -16.19 -12.93
N ALA A 715 25.50 -17.17 -12.04
CA ALA A 715 25.27 -18.58 -12.36
C ALA A 715 23.77 -18.88 -12.56
N GLU A 716 22.89 -18.26 -11.77
CA GLU A 716 21.43 -18.43 -11.87
C GLU A 716 20.87 -17.69 -13.09
N LEU A 717 21.36 -16.49 -13.40
CA LEU A 717 21.02 -15.78 -14.65
C LEU A 717 21.46 -16.59 -15.88
N ASP A 718 22.69 -17.07 -15.89
CA ASP A 718 23.22 -17.92 -16.97
C ASP A 718 22.42 -19.23 -17.11
N ALA A 719 21.92 -19.79 -16.00
CA ALA A 719 21.12 -21.02 -16.01
C ALA A 719 19.67 -20.81 -16.47
N LYS A 720 18.99 -19.74 -16.02
CA LYS A 720 17.57 -19.45 -16.34
C LYS A 720 17.41 -18.80 -17.72
N PHE A 721 18.33 -17.90 -18.11
CA PHE A 721 18.21 -17.08 -19.33
C PHE A 721 19.33 -17.31 -20.37
N GLY A 722 20.33 -18.12 -20.05
CA GLY A 722 21.48 -18.39 -20.91
C GLY A 722 22.66 -17.43 -20.69
N SER A 723 23.87 -17.93 -20.95
CA SER A 723 25.10 -17.21 -20.62
C SER A 723 25.27 -15.85 -21.32
N GLY A 724 25.58 -14.83 -20.53
CA GLY A 724 25.79 -13.47 -21.01
C GLY A 724 24.51 -12.72 -21.39
N SER A 725 23.36 -13.14 -20.86
CA SER A 725 22.08 -12.43 -20.92
C SER A 725 22.15 -11.06 -20.24
N TRP A 726 22.67 -11.02 -19.02
CA TRP A 726 22.90 -9.81 -18.22
C TRP A 726 24.13 -9.98 -17.30
N GLU A 727 24.64 -8.89 -16.74
CA GLU A 727 25.71 -8.88 -15.74
C GLU A 727 25.08 -8.74 -14.35
N ALA A 728 25.10 -9.81 -13.54
CA ALA A 728 24.60 -9.77 -12.17
C ALA A 728 25.37 -8.73 -11.34
N LYS A 729 24.66 -7.90 -10.57
CA LYS A 729 25.25 -6.97 -9.60
C LYS A 729 25.38 -7.68 -8.25
N PRO A 730 26.59 -7.99 -7.75
CA PRO A 730 26.72 -8.75 -6.51
C PRO A 730 26.07 -8.08 -5.30
N ILE A 731 26.02 -6.74 -5.26
CA ILE A 731 25.36 -6.01 -4.18
C ILE A 731 23.85 -6.26 -4.09
N LEU A 732 23.18 -6.66 -5.18
CA LEU A 732 21.75 -7.04 -5.14
C LEU A 732 21.52 -8.41 -4.47
N GLN A 733 22.58 -9.17 -4.18
CA GLN A 733 22.54 -10.40 -3.38
C GLN A 733 22.76 -10.14 -1.88
N GLU A 734 23.02 -8.88 -1.48
CA GLU A 734 23.16 -8.50 -0.08
C GLU A 734 21.81 -8.04 0.48
N ASP A 735 21.26 -8.72 1.48
CA ASP A 735 19.94 -8.38 2.04
C ASP A 735 19.94 -7.00 2.70
N ASP A 736 21.05 -6.63 3.35
CA ASP A 736 21.28 -5.27 3.85
C ASP A 736 21.15 -4.21 2.73
N PHE A 737 21.59 -4.49 1.50
CA PHE A 737 21.40 -3.53 0.42
C PHE A 737 19.93 -3.38 0.04
N THR A 738 19.12 -4.43 0.18
CA THR A 738 17.67 -4.32 -0.03
C THR A 738 17.00 -3.46 1.04
N TRP A 739 17.42 -3.57 2.29
CA TRP A 739 17.02 -2.65 3.36
C TRP A 739 17.52 -1.23 3.14
N ALA A 740 18.75 -1.05 2.64
CA ALA A 740 19.27 0.26 2.26
C ALA A 740 18.42 0.92 1.16
N LEU A 741 18.00 0.15 0.15
CA LEU A 741 17.09 0.63 -0.88
C LEU A 741 15.69 0.94 -0.31
N TYR A 742 15.16 0.11 0.58
CA TYR A 742 13.85 0.31 1.21
C TYR A 742 13.81 1.59 2.06
N PHE A 743 14.78 1.72 2.98
CA PHE A 743 14.88 2.86 3.90
C PHE A 743 15.38 4.14 3.22
N GLY A 744 16.08 4.02 2.08
CA GLY A 744 16.53 5.16 1.28
C GLY A 744 15.49 5.73 0.31
N MET A 745 14.31 5.11 0.19
CA MET A 745 13.27 5.53 -0.74
C MET A 745 12.44 6.70 -0.17
N ASP A 746 12.67 7.91 -0.69
CA ASP A 746 11.89 9.10 -0.33
C ASP A 746 10.51 9.10 -1.03
N ARG A 747 9.57 8.32 -0.48
CA ARG A 747 8.23 8.12 -1.05
C ARG A 747 7.39 9.40 -1.01
N LEU A 748 7.53 10.21 0.04
CA LEU A 748 6.85 11.50 0.17
C LEU A 748 7.40 12.52 -0.84
N GLY A 749 8.71 12.56 -1.07
CA GLY A 749 9.33 13.33 -2.14
C GLY A 749 8.87 12.92 -3.54
N VAL A 750 8.67 11.62 -3.78
CA VAL A 750 8.03 11.12 -5.01
C VAL A 750 6.56 11.58 -5.11
N GLN A 751 5.80 11.54 -4.01
CA GLN A 751 4.43 12.08 -3.99
C GLN A 751 4.38 13.60 -4.26
N GLU A 752 5.39 14.36 -3.85
CA GLU A 752 5.49 15.78 -4.17
C GLU A 752 5.75 16.04 -5.67
N ILE A 753 6.27 15.06 -6.41
CA ILE A 753 6.42 15.11 -7.88
C ILE A 753 5.13 14.66 -8.58
N THR A 754 4.50 13.56 -8.13
CA THR A 754 3.28 13.02 -8.77
C THR A 754 2.03 13.83 -8.44
N LYS A 755 1.96 14.43 -7.24
CA LYS A 755 0.85 15.15 -6.60
C LYS A 755 -0.47 14.38 -6.43
N THR A 756 -0.84 13.52 -7.37
CA THR A 756 -2.12 12.80 -7.38
C THR A 756 -2.02 11.33 -7.00
N SER A 757 -0.87 10.69 -7.26
CA SER A 757 -0.52 9.37 -6.72
C SER A 757 -0.15 9.47 -5.24
N THR A 758 -0.48 8.44 -4.47
CA THR A 758 -0.18 8.40 -3.02
C THR A 758 1.11 7.60 -2.78
N ALA A 759 2.03 8.16 -1.99
CA ALA A 759 3.23 7.48 -1.49
C ALA A 759 2.83 6.17 -0.80
N TRP A 760 3.55 5.07 -1.06
CA TRP A 760 3.12 3.76 -0.60
C TRP A 760 4.30 2.82 -0.34
N ALA A 761 4.34 2.22 0.85
CA ALA A 761 5.49 1.46 1.35
C ALA A 761 5.24 -0.07 1.45
N SER A 762 4.04 -0.55 1.10
CA SER A 762 3.64 -1.97 1.17
C SER A 762 3.11 -2.50 -0.18
N TYR A 763 2.70 -3.77 -0.22
CA TYR A 763 2.29 -4.46 -1.44
C TYR A 763 0.82 -4.18 -1.75
N PHE A 764 -0.05 -4.29 -0.74
CA PHE A 764 -1.48 -4.02 -0.89
C PHE A 764 -1.85 -2.60 -0.45
N THR A 765 -2.74 -1.97 -1.21
CA THR A 765 -3.27 -0.63 -0.95
C THR A 765 -4.61 -0.68 -0.22
N ASN A 766 -5.16 0.47 0.15
CA ASN A 766 -6.54 0.58 0.70
C ASN A 766 -7.64 0.23 -0.34
N ALA A 767 -7.29 -0.18 -1.55
CA ALA A 767 -8.25 -0.70 -2.53
C ALA A 767 -8.51 -2.21 -2.40
N TYR A 768 -7.74 -2.94 -1.59
CA TYR A 768 -7.89 -4.39 -1.42
C TYR A 768 -8.75 -4.73 -0.21
N PHE A 769 -9.66 -5.68 -0.42
CA PHE A 769 -10.65 -6.15 0.53
C PHE A 769 -10.50 -7.66 0.70
N MET A 770 -10.63 -8.11 1.95
CA MET A 770 -10.89 -9.51 2.25
C MET A 770 -12.40 -9.70 2.27
N VAL A 771 -12.89 -10.77 1.64
CA VAL A 771 -14.31 -11.11 1.58
C VAL A 771 -14.49 -12.56 2.03
N THR A 772 -15.48 -12.81 2.88
CA THR A 772 -15.86 -14.18 3.25
C THR A 772 -17.38 -14.40 3.10
N PRO A 773 -17.84 -15.53 2.56
CA PRO A 773 -19.27 -15.85 2.46
C PRO A 773 -19.91 -16.10 3.83
N THR A 774 -21.13 -15.60 4.04
CA THR A 774 -21.91 -15.77 5.28
C THR A 774 -23.38 -16.13 4.98
N GLU A 775 -24.15 -16.58 5.97
CA GLU A 775 -25.58 -16.90 5.77
C GLU A 775 -26.41 -15.69 5.29
N ASP A 776 -25.97 -14.46 5.59
CA ASP A 776 -26.59 -13.20 5.18
C ASP A 776 -25.99 -12.62 3.87
N GLY A 777 -25.07 -13.33 3.21
CA GLY A 777 -24.45 -12.95 1.94
C GLY A 777 -22.92 -13.01 1.99
N VAL A 778 -22.28 -11.85 2.11
CA VAL A 778 -20.82 -11.73 2.33
C VAL A 778 -20.54 -10.77 3.47
N ASP A 779 -19.48 -11.06 4.23
CA ASP A 779 -18.81 -10.08 5.07
C ASP A 779 -17.51 -9.64 4.39
N SER A 780 -17.09 -8.39 4.61
CA SER A 780 -15.91 -7.84 3.94
C SER A 780 -15.25 -6.73 4.74
N THR A 781 -13.91 -6.68 4.71
CA THR A 781 -13.13 -5.62 5.35
C THR A 781 -11.96 -5.19 4.46
N THR A 782 -11.56 -3.92 4.51
CA THR A 782 -10.36 -3.44 3.84
C THR A 782 -9.15 -4.14 4.45
N TYR A 783 -8.34 -4.85 3.65
CA TYR A 783 -7.20 -5.62 4.19
C TYR A 783 -6.27 -4.74 5.03
N ARG A 784 -5.92 -3.55 4.53
CA ARG A 784 -5.01 -2.62 5.21
C ARG A 784 -5.59 -2.00 6.51
N GLU A 785 -6.92 -2.02 6.67
CA GLU A 785 -7.58 -1.54 7.90
C GLU A 785 -7.77 -2.66 8.93
N SER A 786 -7.47 -3.92 8.59
CA SER A 786 -7.42 -5.03 9.55
C SER A 786 -6.22 -4.92 10.49
N GLU A 787 -6.33 -5.51 11.68
CA GLU A 787 -5.25 -5.56 12.68
C GLU A 787 -3.94 -6.12 12.08
N TRP A 788 -4.02 -7.25 11.37
CA TRP A 788 -2.87 -7.87 10.74
C TRP A 788 -2.30 -7.03 9.58
N GLY A 789 -3.16 -6.37 8.79
CA GLY A 789 -2.74 -5.45 7.74
C GLY A 789 -2.00 -4.21 8.26
N GLN A 790 -2.27 -3.77 9.50
CA GLN A 790 -1.53 -2.69 10.16
C GLN A 790 -0.18 -3.19 10.71
N LYS A 791 -0.18 -4.35 11.40
CA LYS A 791 1.03 -4.97 11.99
C LYS A 791 2.16 -5.27 10.98
N VAL A 792 1.88 -5.36 9.69
CA VAL A 792 2.93 -5.47 8.65
C VAL A 792 4.00 -4.37 8.80
N TYR A 793 3.60 -3.16 9.20
CA TYR A 793 4.51 -2.04 9.43
C TYR A 793 5.24 -2.11 10.76
N GLU A 794 4.51 -2.44 11.84
CA GLU A 794 5.05 -2.56 13.21
C GLU A 794 6.06 -3.72 13.34
N GLY A 795 5.89 -4.77 12.53
CA GLY A 795 6.61 -6.05 12.64
C GLY A 795 5.69 -7.18 13.10
N LEU A 796 5.93 -8.40 12.59
CA LEU A 796 5.13 -9.60 12.91
C LEU A 796 5.90 -10.59 13.80
N THR A 797 7.20 -10.38 13.94
CA THR A 797 8.15 -11.18 14.71
C THR A 797 9.18 -10.27 15.37
N ASP A 798 9.87 -10.74 16.42
CA ASP A 798 10.93 -9.96 17.09
C ASP A 798 12.15 -9.68 16.19
N LEU A 799 12.22 -10.26 14.98
CA LEU A 799 13.26 -10.05 13.97
C LEU A 799 12.88 -8.99 12.92
N ASP A 800 11.64 -8.50 12.95
CA ASP A 800 11.15 -7.53 11.98
C ASP A 800 11.55 -6.10 12.35
N TYR A 801 12.21 -5.40 11.44
CA TYR A 801 12.38 -3.94 11.57
C TYR A 801 11.03 -3.22 11.47
N ASP A 802 10.85 -2.20 12.30
CA ASP A 802 9.77 -1.22 12.15
C ASP A 802 9.91 -0.53 10.78
N LEU A 803 8.83 -0.54 9.99
CA LEU A 803 8.77 0.07 8.66
C LEU A 803 8.38 1.55 8.71
N LEU A 804 8.35 2.18 9.89
CA LEU A 804 8.14 3.61 10.13
C LEU A 804 6.91 4.12 9.38
N TYR A 805 5.73 3.74 9.87
CA TYR A 805 4.45 3.92 9.16
C TYR A 805 4.21 5.38 8.70
N ASP A 806 4.47 6.36 9.58
CA ASP A 806 4.24 7.77 9.29
C ASP A 806 5.27 8.35 8.29
N GLU A 807 6.53 7.92 8.39
CA GLU A 807 7.61 8.23 7.43
C GLU A 807 7.53 7.40 6.14
N LEU A 808 6.59 6.46 6.04
CA LEU A 808 6.48 5.46 4.98
C LEU A 808 7.82 4.73 4.75
N GLY A 809 8.51 4.38 5.83
CA GLY A 809 9.79 3.67 5.79
C GLY A 809 10.96 4.49 5.27
N TYR A 810 10.91 5.83 5.27
CA TYR A 810 12.06 6.65 4.87
C TYR A 810 12.97 6.98 6.06
N ALA A 811 14.15 6.36 6.11
CA ALA A 811 15.16 6.55 7.16
C ALA A 811 16.58 6.64 6.59
N PRO A 812 17.04 7.82 6.13
CA PRO A 812 18.34 8.01 5.49
C PRO A 812 19.56 7.51 6.28
N SER A 813 19.57 7.68 7.61
CA SER A 813 20.68 7.20 8.46
C SER A 813 20.73 5.68 8.53
N LEU A 814 19.57 5.03 8.69
CA LEU A 814 19.45 3.58 8.70
C LEU A 814 19.85 2.98 7.34
N ALA A 815 19.37 3.59 6.25
CA ALA A 815 19.75 3.22 4.88
C ALA A 815 21.25 3.37 4.61
N THR A 816 21.89 4.40 5.18
CA THR A 816 23.35 4.58 5.09
C THR A 816 24.09 3.46 5.82
N SER A 817 23.62 3.09 7.01
CA SER A 817 24.21 2.04 7.85
C SER A 817 24.12 0.68 7.15
N PHE A 818 22.94 0.33 6.63
CA PHE A 818 22.72 -0.89 5.85
C PHE A 818 23.56 -0.92 4.57
N TYR A 819 23.70 0.20 3.84
CA TYR A 819 24.57 0.25 2.67
C TYR A 819 26.05 0.01 3.01
N ILE A 820 26.50 0.50 4.17
CA ILE A 820 27.85 0.23 4.69
C ILE A 820 28.00 -1.26 5.03
N SER A 821 27.04 -1.87 5.74
CA SER A 821 27.06 -3.30 6.09
C SER A 821 27.11 -4.19 4.84
N ALA A 822 26.32 -3.88 3.81
CA ALA A 822 26.38 -4.57 2.52
C ALA A 822 27.78 -4.49 1.88
N LEU A 823 28.44 -3.32 1.94
CA LEU A 823 29.81 -3.18 1.44
C LEU A 823 30.84 -3.94 2.30
N ASP A 824 30.66 -4.00 3.62
CA ASP A 824 31.51 -4.76 4.55
C ASP A 824 31.45 -6.26 4.21
N SER A 825 30.23 -6.81 4.13
CA SER A 825 29.94 -8.18 3.70
C SER A 825 30.56 -8.50 2.33
N MET A 826 30.42 -7.60 1.35
CA MET A 826 31.06 -7.75 0.03
C MET A 826 32.59 -7.77 0.08
N VAL A 827 33.22 -7.02 0.99
CA VAL A 827 34.68 -7.06 1.19
C VAL A 827 35.11 -8.37 1.85
N GLU A 828 34.39 -8.85 2.86
CA GLU A 828 34.66 -10.14 3.52
C GLU A 828 34.53 -11.32 2.53
N LYS A 829 33.46 -11.32 1.73
CA LYS A 829 33.24 -12.26 0.62
C LYS A 829 34.27 -12.13 -0.51
N GLY A 830 35.13 -11.11 -0.49
CA GLY A 830 36.19 -10.88 -1.47
C GLY A 830 35.69 -10.39 -2.84
N VAL A 831 34.48 -9.82 -2.90
CA VAL A 831 33.85 -9.31 -4.12
C VAL A 831 34.64 -8.14 -4.71
N PHE A 832 35.18 -7.26 -3.85
CA PHE A 832 36.08 -6.18 -4.26
C PHE A 832 37.17 -5.89 -3.22
N ASP A 833 38.19 -5.14 -3.64
CA ASP A 833 39.27 -4.67 -2.79
C ASP A 833 39.07 -3.17 -2.50
N PRO A 834 38.82 -2.75 -1.24
CA PRO A 834 38.49 -1.36 -0.92
C PRO A 834 39.66 -0.39 -1.10
N SER A 835 40.89 -0.89 -1.27
CA SER A 835 42.05 -0.06 -1.66
C SER A 835 42.05 0.33 -3.15
N LYS A 836 41.18 -0.28 -3.96
CA LYS A 836 41.05 -0.01 -5.41
C LYS A 836 39.73 0.72 -5.72
N PRO A 837 39.67 1.48 -6.82
CA PRO A 837 38.40 2.00 -7.33
C PRO A 837 37.40 0.87 -7.58
N TYR A 838 36.26 0.93 -6.90
CA TYR A 838 35.12 0.05 -7.13
C TYR A 838 33.89 0.88 -7.42
N LYS A 839 33.02 0.38 -8.29
CA LYS A 839 31.83 1.10 -8.73
C LYS A 839 30.63 0.18 -8.57
N VAL A 840 29.67 0.61 -7.76
CA VAL A 840 28.34 0.05 -7.74
C VAL A 840 27.53 0.82 -8.76
N ASP A 841 27.10 0.18 -9.85
CA ASP A 841 26.24 0.80 -10.84
C ASP A 841 24.94 0.03 -11.06
N ILE A 842 23.84 0.79 -11.03
CA ILE A 842 22.49 0.25 -10.93
C ILE A 842 21.60 0.89 -12.01
N GLU A 843 21.08 0.07 -12.91
CA GLU A 843 20.01 0.46 -13.84
C GLU A 843 18.66 0.49 -13.12
N ILE A 844 17.92 1.59 -13.24
CA ILE A 844 16.51 1.71 -12.85
C ILE A 844 15.67 1.75 -14.14
N ALA A 845 15.28 0.57 -14.63
CA ALA A 845 14.46 0.43 -15.81
C ALA A 845 13.00 0.81 -15.49
N ALA A 846 12.47 1.84 -16.15
CA ALA A 846 11.10 2.33 -15.93
C ALA A 846 10.48 2.84 -17.23
N PHE A 847 9.16 3.06 -17.24
CA PHE A 847 8.45 3.60 -18.41
C PHE A 847 9.04 4.93 -18.91
N ASP A 848 9.01 5.16 -20.22
CA ASP A 848 9.38 6.46 -20.80
C ASP A 848 8.39 7.61 -20.47
N GLY A 849 8.76 8.83 -20.87
CA GLY A 849 7.94 10.04 -20.72
C GLY A 849 8.30 10.93 -19.53
N ALA A 850 7.89 12.20 -19.62
CA ALA A 850 8.38 13.27 -18.74
C ALA A 850 8.02 13.07 -17.25
N SER A 851 6.85 12.50 -16.94
CA SER A 851 6.46 12.21 -15.56
C SER A 851 7.35 11.14 -14.93
N ASN A 852 7.60 10.04 -15.65
CA ASN A 852 8.52 8.98 -15.19
C ASN A 852 9.96 9.49 -15.12
N GLU A 853 10.40 10.30 -16.09
CA GLU A 853 11.72 10.93 -16.06
C GLU A 853 11.92 11.78 -14.81
N ALA A 854 10.92 12.56 -14.39
CA ALA A 854 10.98 13.31 -13.14
C ALA A 854 11.08 12.39 -11.91
N ILE A 855 10.22 11.37 -11.81
CA ILE A 855 10.16 10.43 -10.68
C ILE A 855 11.47 9.63 -10.55
N PHE A 856 11.89 8.93 -11.60
CA PHE A 856 13.02 8.00 -11.53
C PHE A 856 14.38 8.69 -11.58
N SER A 857 14.48 9.90 -12.16
CA SER A 857 15.70 10.72 -11.99
C SER A 857 15.84 11.24 -10.57
N TYR A 858 14.73 11.60 -9.91
CA TYR A 858 14.72 12.01 -8.50
C TYR A 858 15.12 10.83 -7.58
N ILE A 859 14.51 9.66 -7.74
CA ILE A 859 14.88 8.44 -6.99
C ILE A 859 16.37 8.11 -7.20
N ALA A 860 16.85 8.11 -8.45
CA ALA A 860 18.26 7.88 -8.74
C ALA A 860 19.18 8.93 -8.10
N GLN A 861 18.80 10.21 -8.12
CA GLN A 861 19.55 11.30 -7.49
C GLN A 861 19.60 11.17 -5.96
N ASN A 862 18.50 10.77 -5.32
CA ASN A 862 18.44 10.54 -3.88
C ASN A 862 19.38 9.39 -3.47
N TYR A 863 19.29 8.22 -4.09
CA TYR A 863 20.22 7.11 -3.84
C TYR A 863 21.68 7.50 -4.13
N ASN A 864 21.94 8.24 -5.22
CA ASN A 864 23.28 8.74 -5.53
C ASN A 864 23.82 9.72 -4.48
N THR A 865 22.96 10.50 -3.85
CA THR A 865 23.35 11.43 -2.77
C THR A 865 23.60 10.67 -1.47
N LEU A 866 22.70 9.75 -1.14
CA LEU A 866 22.72 8.94 0.08
C LEU A 866 23.94 8.00 0.12
N PHE A 867 24.10 7.16 -0.89
CA PHE A 867 25.16 6.13 -0.96
C PHE A 867 26.52 6.68 -1.45
N ASN A 868 26.66 8.01 -1.59
CA ASN A 868 27.95 8.68 -1.72
C ASN A 868 28.17 9.75 -0.64
N ASN A 869 27.41 9.73 0.47
CA ASN A 869 27.53 10.71 1.54
C ASN A 869 28.90 10.66 2.24
N ALA A 870 29.17 11.62 3.12
CA ALA A 870 30.46 11.76 3.79
C ALA A 870 30.84 10.55 4.67
N GLU A 871 29.85 9.84 5.24
CA GLU A 871 30.05 8.68 6.10
C GLU A 871 30.51 7.45 5.30
N VAL A 872 29.79 7.15 4.21
CA VAL A 872 30.21 6.13 3.23
C VAL A 872 31.61 6.43 2.70
N LYS A 873 31.88 7.70 2.34
CA LYS A 873 33.20 8.08 1.80
C LYS A 873 34.32 8.07 2.84
N ALA A 874 34.01 8.15 4.13
CA ALA A 874 35.00 8.02 5.19
C ALA A 874 35.50 6.56 5.32
N LYS A 875 34.59 5.58 5.28
CA LYS A 875 34.94 4.15 5.32
C LYS A 875 35.43 3.63 3.95
N TYR A 876 34.79 4.06 2.87
CA TYR A 876 34.98 3.57 1.51
C TYR A 876 35.29 4.70 0.49
N PRO A 877 36.44 5.40 0.61
CA PRO A 877 36.78 6.54 -0.25
C PRO A 877 36.93 6.19 -1.74
N ASN A 878 37.22 4.93 -2.07
CA ASN A 878 37.38 4.45 -3.44
C ASN A 878 36.10 3.83 -4.05
N VAL A 879 35.04 3.64 -3.26
CA VAL A 879 33.75 3.13 -3.76
C VAL A 879 32.93 4.29 -4.27
N THR A 880 32.27 4.12 -5.42
CA THR A 880 31.31 5.10 -5.96
C THR A 880 30.01 4.40 -6.35
N PHE A 881 28.90 4.89 -5.81
CA PHE A 881 27.56 4.46 -6.19
C PHE A 881 27.03 5.29 -7.37
N GLU A 882 26.41 4.66 -8.36
CA GLU A 882 25.79 5.34 -9.51
C GLU A 882 24.51 4.61 -9.98
N ALA A 883 23.36 4.98 -9.42
CA ALA A 883 22.04 4.63 -9.96
C ALA A 883 21.67 5.53 -11.15
N LYS A 884 21.00 4.97 -12.16
CA LYS A 884 20.55 5.67 -13.37
C LYS A 884 19.17 5.22 -13.84
N TYR A 885 18.29 6.19 -14.08
CA TYR A 885 17.05 5.97 -14.83
C TYR A 885 17.34 5.50 -16.27
N ALA A 886 16.67 4.42 -16.68
CA ALA A 886 16.76 3.81 -18.00
C ALA A 886 15.36 3.69 -18.64
N PRO A 887 14.90 4.69 -19.41
CA PRO A 887 13.56 4.69 -20.01
C PRO A 887 13.32 3.52 -20.96
N GLN A 888 12.15 2.88 -20.83
CA GLN A 888 11.68 1.77 -21.66
C GLN A 888 10.34 2.12 -22.35
N PRO A 889 10.13 1.73 -23.62
CA PRO A 889 8.85 1.97 -24.31
C PRO A 889 7.71 1.10 -23.76
N GLY A 890 6.86 1.69 -22.89
CA GLY A 890 5.72 0.97 -22.32
C GLY A 890 6.12 -0.35 -21.64
N MET A 891 5.37 -1.43 -21.91
CA MET A 891 5.57 -2.73 -21.25
C MET A 891 6.88 -3.47 -21.63
N ASP A 892 7.77 -2.88 -22.44
CA ASP A 892 9.13 -3.41 -22.63
C ASP A 892 9.90 -3.51 -21.30
N VAL A 893 9.61 -2.62 -20.33
CA VAL A 893 10.14 -2.72 -18.94
C VAL A 893 9.83 -4.05 -18.26
N TYR A 894 8.76 -4.73 -18.69
CA TYR A 894 8.38 -6.04 -18.19
C TYR A 894 8.78 -7.15 -19.16
N TYR A 895 8.24 -7.14 -20.39
CA TYR A 895 8.37 -8.26 -21.32
C TYR A 895 9.76 -8.39 -21.97
N VAL A 896 10.48 -7.28 -22.15
CA VAL A 896 11.83 -7.29 -22.74
C VAL A 896 12.90 -7.31 -21.64
N LYS A 897 12.67 -6.59 -20.54
CA LYS A 897 13.61 -6.44 -19.42
C LYS A 897 13.41 -7.51 -18.34
N GLN A 898 12.34 -7.41 -17.53
CA GLN A 898 12.15 -8.28 -16.36
C GLN A 898 12.01 -9.78 -16.71
N MET A 899 11.14 -10.11 -17.66
CA MET A 899 10.88 -11.50 -18.10
C MET A 899 12.07 -12.17 -18.79
N THR A 900 13.16 -11.44 -19.07
CA THR A 900 14.40 -11.99 -19.66
C THR A 900 15.63 -11.85 -18.75
N GLY A 901 15.45 -11.34 -17.52
CA GLY A 901 16.53 -11.12 -16.56
C GLY A 901 17.49 -9.97 -16.90
N GLN A 902 17.13 -9.07 -17.82
CA GLN A 902 18.01 -8.03 -18.37
C GLN A 902 17.92 -6.67 -17.66
N PHE A 903 17.92 -6.66 -16.34
CA PHE A 903 17.76 -5.44 -15.52
C PHE A 903 18.47 -5.58 -14.16
N ASP A 904 18.70 -4.45 -13.49
CA ASP A 904 19.15 -4.41 -12.08
C ASP A 904 17.96 -4.13 -11.15
N LEU A 905 17.32 -2.96 -11.32
CA LEU A 905 16.04 -2.57 -10.72
C LEU A 905 15.00 -2.31 -11.81
N GLY A 906 13.81 -2.90 -11.71
CA GLY A 906 12.76 -2.82 -12.72
C GLY A 906 11.45 -2.28 -12.17
N LEU A 907 10.84 -1.29 -12.81
CA LEU A 907 9.50 -0.84 -12.43
C LEU A 907 8.48 -1.95 -12.75
N ALA A 908 7.82 -2.43 -11.71
CA ALA A 908 6.62 -3.24 -11.81
C ALA A 908 5.43 -2.49 -11.18
N GLY A 909 4.26 -2.73 -11.74
CA GLY A 909 2.98 -2.34 -11.17
C GLY A 909 1.94 -3.31 -11.70
N ILE A 910 1.21 -3.94 -10.79
CA ILE A 910 0.14 -4.89 -11.10
C ILE A 910 -0.96 -4.75 -10.05
N SER A 911 -2.19 -4.97 -10.47
CA SER A 911 -3.41 -4.94 -9.67
C SER A 911 -4.45 -5.87 -10.28
N GLY A 912 -5.50 -6.15 -9.52
CA GLY A 912 -6.45 -7.23 -9.76
C GLY A 912 -6.54 -8.10 -8.51
N GLY A 913 -7.63 -8.84 -8.36
CA GLY A 913 -7.88 -9.56 -7.11
C GLY A 913 -8.24 -8.60 -5.96
N GLU A 914 -8.86 -7.45 -6.24
CA GLU A 914 -9.21 -6.45 -5.21
C GLU A 914 -10.12 -6.99 -4.10
N MET A 915 -10.80 -8.13 -4.31
CA MET A 915 -11.63 -8.83 -3.31
C MET A 915 -11.04 -10.18 -2.87
N GLU A 916 -9.85 -10.51 -3.38
CA GLU A 916 -9.09 -11.76 -3.14
C GLU A 916 -7.58 -11.47 -3.23
N PRO A 917 -7.01 -10.59 -2.36
CA PRO A 917 -5.61 -10.19 -2.45
C PRO A 917 -4.61 -11.35 -2.29
N ALA A 918 -5.03 -12.48 -1.71
CA ALA A 918 -4.22 -13.71 -1.66
C ALA A 918 -3.87 -14.23 -3.07
N GLY A 919 -4.80 -14.15 -4.04
CA GLY A 919 -4.58 -14.61 -5.42
C GLY A 919 -3.43 -13.86 -6.13
N PHE A 920 -3.17 -12.62 -5.75
CA PHE A 920 -2.05 -11.81 -6.26
C PHE A 920 -0.67 -12.38 -5.90
N MET A 921 -0.57 -13.08 -4.77
CA MET A 921 0.71 -13.60 -4.28
C MET A 921 1.30 -14.69 -5.18
N GLU A 922 0.48 -15.32 -6.05
CA GLU A 922 0.92 -16.25 -7.11
C GLU A 922 2.04 -15.68 -7.99
N CYS A 923 2.10 -14.35 -8.15
CA CYS A 923 3.14 -13.69 -8.97
C CYS A 923 4.54 -13.68 -8.31
N PHE A 924 4.65 -14.18 -7.08
CA PHE A 924 5.91 -14.31 -6.33
C PHE A 924 6.40 -15.76 -6.17
N CYS A 925 5.60 -16.75 -6.55
CA CYS A 925 6.02 -18.15 -6.61
C CYS A 925 7.16 -18.34 -7.63
N ASP A 926 8.29 -18.91 -7.19
CA ASP A 926 9.53 -19.02 -7.98
C ASP A 926 9.42 -19.98 -9.18
N ASP A 927 8.46 -20.90 -9.12
CA ASP A 927 8.02 -21.82 -10.18
C ASP A 927 7.28 -21.12 -11.34
N ASN A 928 6.88 -19.85 -11.16
CA ASN A 928 6.12 -19.05 -12.12
C ASN A 928 4.78 -19.71 -12.56
N ARG A 929 4.08 -20.38 -11.64
CA ARG A 929 2.77 -21.04 -11.89
C ARG A 929 1.70 -20.12 -12.50
N SER A 930 1.70 -18.83 -12.13
CA SER A 930 0.82 -17.79 -12.68
C SER A 930 1.06 -17.48 -14.18
N GLY A 931 2.26 -17.78 -14.68
CA GLY A 931 2.79 -17.27 -15.96
C GLY A 931 3.27 -15.81 -15.90
N LEU A 932 3.17 -15.14 -14.75
CA LEU A 932 3.59 -13.76 -14.50
C LEU A 932 4.56 -13.70 -13.32
N PHE A 933 5.82 -13.40 -13.61
CA PHE A 933 6.89 -13.41 -12.61
C PHE A 933 7.30 -12.00 -12.16
N LEU A 934 7.47 -11.77 -10.86
CA LEU A 934 7.76 -10.43 -10.30
C LEU A 934 8.98 -10.31 -9.38
N SER A 935 9.69 -11.39 -9.01
CA SER A 935 10.90 -11.27 -8.18
C SER A 935 11.97 -12.31 -8.53
N LEU A 936 13.13 -11.86 -9.03
CA LEU A 936 14.26 -12.75 -9.31
C LEU A 936 15.13 -12.89 -8.05
N GLY A 937 15.07 -14.07 -7.43
CA GLY A 937 15.91 -14.44 -6.27
C GLY A 937 15.21 -14.31 -4.92
N PHE A 938 13.89 -14.19 -4.91
CA PHE A 938 13.08 -14.57 -3.75
C PHE A 938 12.93 -16.11 -3.73
N ASP A 939 13.14 -16.71 -2.56
CA ASP A 939 12.93 -18.14 -2.29
C ASP A 939 11.52 -18.32 -1.71
N SER A 940 10.56 -18.73 -2.56
CA SER A 940 9.18 -18.96 -2.15
C SER A 940 8.95 -20.40 -1.68
N HIS A 941 9.82 -21.32 -2.11
CA HIS A 941 9.64 -22.76 -1.96
C HIS A 941 10.06 -23.28 -0.59
N ASN A 942 11.15 -22.78 -0.01
CA ASN A 942 11.63 -23.27 1.29
C ASN A 942 10.84 -22.69 2.47
N ALA A 943 10.74 -23.47 3.55
CA ALA A 943 9.95 -23.11 4.73
C ALA A 943 10.66 -22.08 5.63
N ASN A 944 10.51 -20.80 5.29
CA ASN A 944 11.20 -19.67 5.92
C ASN A 944 10.26 -18.72 6.70
N ILE A 945 8.93 -18.87 6.60
CA ILE A 945 7.95 -18.00 7.28
C ILE A 945 7.49 -18.67 8.56
N LEU A 946 7.91 -18.15 9.71
CA LEU A 946 7.43 -18.63 11.00
C LEU A 946 6.10 -17.98 11.37
N ILE A 947 5.05 -18.79 11.47
CA ILE A 947 3.68 -18.34 11.78
C ILE A 947 3.01 -19.33 12.75
N ASN A 948 2.20 -18.81 13.66
CA ASN A 948 1.36 -19.62 14.54
C ASN A 948 -0.08 -19.63 14.01
N LEU A 949 -0.64 -20.80 13.73
CA LEU A 949 -1.95 -20.99 13.11
C LEU A 949 -2.76 -22.02 13.90
N ASP A 950 -4.08 -21.94 13.72
CA ASP A 950 -5.04 -23.00 14.03
C ASP A 950 -4.97 -23.98 12.85
N LEU A 951 -4.38 -25.17 13.06
CA LEU A 951 -4.09 -26.15 12.01
C LEU A 951 -5.12 -27.27 11.93
N ASP A 952 -5.86 -27.54 13.01
CA ASP A 952 -6.90 -28.59 13.07
C ASP A 952 -8.34 -28.04 13.02
N GLY A 953 -8.50 -26.73 13.16
CA GLY A 953 -9.78 -26.01 13.08
C GLY A 953 -10.58 -26.01 14.39
N ASP A 954 -9.96 -26.33 15.54
CA ASP A 954 -10.65 -26.34 16.84
C ASP A 954 -10.83 -24.95 17.48
N GLY A 955 -10.15 -23.93 16.96
CA GLY A 955 -10.17 -22.55 17.43
C GLY A 955 -9.07 -22.18 18.42
N GLU A 956 -8.17 -23.10 18.77
CA GLU A 956 -6.92 -22.85 19.48
C GLU A 956 -5.72 -22.74 18.51
N LEU A 957 -4.53 -22.43 19.01
CA LEU A 957 -3.33 -22.19 18.19
C LEU A 957 -2.27 -23.28 18.45
N ASP A 958 -1.84 -23.98 17.40
CA ASP A 958 -0.93 -25.14 17.48
C ASP A 958 0.54 -24.82 17.78
N GLY A 959 0.86 -23.53 17.88
CA GLY A 959 2.22 -23.04 18.13
C GLY A 959 2.91 -22.57 16.85
N GLU A 960 4.05 -21.90 17.02
CA GLU A 960 4.84 -21.38 15.90
C GLU A 960 5.39 -22.50 15.02
N LYS A 961 5.25 -22.34 13.71
CA LYS A 961 5.64 -23.30 12.68
C LYS A 961 6.22 -22.60 11.46
N TYR A 962 7.24 -23.19 10.84
CA TYR A 962 7.81 -22.73 9.58
C TYR A 962 6.99 -23.23 8.40
N TRP A 963 6.57 -22.31 7.55
CA TRP A 963 5.89 -22.56 6.29
C TRP A 963 6.64 -21.90 5.14
N SER A 964 6.53 -22.46 3.94
CA SER A 964 6.98 -21.79 2.73
C SER A 964 5.93 -20.79 2.25
N PHE A 965 6.36 -19.82 1.45
CA PHE A 965 5.45 -18.86 0.85
C PHE A 965 4.46 -19.57 -0.09
N ASP A 966 4.94 -20.56 -0.85
CA ASP A 966 4.12 -21.37 -1.75
C ASP A 966 3.09 -22.24 -1.01
N ALA A 967 3.44 -22.78 0.15
CA ALA A 967 2.51 -23.53 0.99
C ALA A 967 1.42 -22.64 1.59
N LEU A 968 1.76 -21.45 2.10
CA LEU A 968 0.78 -20.49 2.63
C LEU A 968 -0.12 -19.92 1.52
N TYR A 969 0.46 -19.61 0.36
CA TYR A 969 -0.30 -19.20 -0.83
C TYR A 969 -1.33 -20.28 -1.19
N SER A 970 -0.85 -21.51 -1.44
CA SER A 970 -1.72 -22.59 -1.93
C SER A 970 -2.80 -22.95 -0.92
N ALA A 971 -2.50 -22.92 0.39
CA ALA A 971 -3.49 -23.13 1.45
C ALA A 971 -4.56 -22.01 1.49
N LEU A 972 -4.22 -20.75 1.19
CA LEU A 972 -5.22 -19.69 1.02
C LEU A 972 -6.05 -19.85 -0.27
N MET A 973 -5.55 -20.58 -1.28
CA MET A 973 -6.27 -20.80 -2.54
C MET A 973 -7.11 -22.08 -2.59
N GLY A 974 -6.87 -23.03 -1.69
CA GLY A 974 -7.62 -24.29 -1.54
C GLY A 974 -6.83 -25.36 -0.78
N ASP A 975 -7.06 -26.62 -1.14
CA ASP A 975 -6.34 -27.76 -0.56
C ASP A 975 -4.88 -27.80 -1.06
N VAL A 976 -3.93 -27.85 -0.13
CA VAL A 976 -2.51 -28.11 -0.42
C VAL A 976 -1.96 -29.21 0.49
N PHE A 977 -1.25 -30.16 -0.11
CA PHE A 977 -0.51 -31.18 0.64
C PHE A 977 0.84 -30.61 1.09
N VAL A 978 1.10 -30.61 2.40
CA VAL A 978 2.28 -29.98 3.00
C VAL A 978 3.19 -31.01 3.62
N LYS A 979 4.48 -30.90 3.32
CA LYS A 979 5.53 -31.70 3.94
C LYS A 979 6.70 -30.82 4.34
N ASN A 980 7.09 -30.93 5.62
CA ASN A 980 8.13 -30.11 6.24
C ASN A 980 7.88 -28.60 6.08
N GLY A 981 6.61 -28.15 6.17
CA GLY A 981 6.23 -26.76 5.93
C GLY A 981 6.22 -26.31 4.46
N MET A 982 6.62 -27.16 3.51
CA MET A 982 6.68 -26.84 2.08
C MET A 982 5.54 -27.54 1.32
N GLU A 983 5.11 -26.94 0.21
CA GLU A 983 4.20 -27.57 -0.74
C GLU A 983 4.85 -28.83 -1.34
N ALA A 984 4.09 -29.93 -1.42
CA ALA A 984 4.57 -31.20 -1.93
C ALA A 984 3.48 -31.96 -2.72
N GLU A 985 3.88 -32.83 -3.63
CA GLU A 985 2.95 -33.78 -4.26
C GLU A 985 2.44 -34.80 -3.23
N GLU A 986 1.12 -34.99 -3.17
CA GLU A 986 0.51 -36.05 -2.37
C GLU A 986 0.96 -37.43 -2.90
N PRO A 987 1.40 -38.37 -2.02
CA PRO A 987 1.81 -39.70 -2.46
C PRO A 987 0.64 -40.46 -3.09
N ALA A 988 0.80 -40.93 -4.33
CA ALA A 988 -0.20 -41.76 -4.99
C ALA A 988 -0.48 -43.06 -4.19
N GLU A 989 -1.77 -43.33 -3.93
CA GLU A 989 -2.29 -44.50 -3.19
C GLU A 989 -1.90 -45.89 -3.76
#